data_AF-A0A7W1PKL4-F1
#
_entry.id   AF-A0A7W1PKL4-F1
#
_cell.length_a   1.000
_cell.length_b   1.000
_cell.length_c   1.000
_cell.angle_alpha   90.00
_cell.angle_beta   90.00
_cell.angle_gamma   90.00
#
_symmetry.space_group_name_H-M   'P 1'
#
loop_
_entity.id
_entity.type
_entity.pdbx_description
1 polymer ?
#
loop_
_entity_poly.entity_id
_entity_poly.type
_entity_poly.pdbx_seq_one_letter_code
_entity_poly.pdbx_strand_id
1 'polypeptide(L)'
;MRHRRGSPRAGRGLFLASTAALWLACGGGGELTAPTTGALEVTTSTTGPSPDPDGYLLTFDDVEVQPIGVAAAATLSDLAPGPHRVGLAGVSPNCTVQGANPRTLTIVAGETAAEAIAVVCAEAPPATGDLTVTTSTSGPSPDPDGYSVTVDGDGGRAIDVTGSVAITDLSAGDHQVGLGGIAANCTVAGDNPRAVTVVAGGVVAIEFSLECGAPPPARGTLTVTTATSGPSPDPDGYVFTVGGGPEQPIGAGATVTVANVEAGTTAVELSGVAANCSVGGQNPRPVTVPAGGTAGVEFTVTCEADTGRLAITTTSTGSPADPSGYTVRVDREPTLSIGANATRTIDGLAPGPHTVELGDIADNCAVQGQNPRNVSITASQTTAVAFTVACSATTGTLAIRVAGLPEGVRAAVTVTGPGGYRAELTSTETLADLVPGQYTMNAASVSSGGTTYAPSPASRTVAVSAGAAAEVAVAYAAASAPSLNLSIAGFNLTQSVQSFGNEVPLLSGRDALLRVVVLANESNTATPQVRVRLYDGGTLVETLAIPAPADTVPTGRMDGVLGTTWNALIPGSRIRRGLRLLADVDPSNATPEADETDNMYPSGGPQAQSVRTAPPLSVVLVPVRQSANQLQGDVTTANRDRYLDFTQRIYPIPGYQADVHAVYTTATPEPLQSDNANGAWNTVLSEMAALRLAEDSERHYYGVVRVGYGSGLAGMGFIGLPVAIGYDDPGDRGRIVAHELGHTWGRRHANCGGADNPDPSFPHPNGTIGRIGYDLTDGILKQRTTPDVMGYCGDPWISDYTYQGVMDFRGTAPGPGWSSVAQSTLLVWGRIASGRVVLEPAFRVVTRPVLPERPGAYAIEGSASDGSRVFGLTFDPTEVADDPRDGRHFAFAVPLDERSTARLQTIRLTGPGVGMAAVSAAPASLRAGPAKPASATLSAGGVTIEWDAAAQPMAMVRDARSGEVLSLARGGSVLLPAVVSVVELVMSDGVRSSTATLRVRP
;
A
#
# COMPACT_ATOMS: atom_id res chain seq x y z
N MET A 1 40.17 -11.25 36.17
CA MET A 1 40.28 -12.43 37.06
C MET A 1 40.77 -13.63 36.25
N ARG A 2 41.65 -14.45 36.84
CA ARG A 2 42.34 -15.60 36.21
C ARG A 2 41.43 -16.81 35.97
N HIS A 3 41.66 -17.58 34.90
CA HIS A 3 41.68 -19.07 34.84
C HIS A 3 42.21 -19.50 33.44
N ARG A 4 43.39 -20.15 33.27
CA ARG A 4 43.71 -21.61 33.34
C ARG A 4 42.80 -22.45 32.43
N ARG A 5 43.19 -23.40 31.55
CA ARG A 5 44.36 -24.24 31.15
C ARG A 5 43.96 -24.85 29.76
N GLY A 6 44.78 -25.41 28.86
CA GLY A 6 46.20 -25.75 28.81
C GLY A 6 46.56 -26.58 27.55
N SER A 7 47.81 -26.45 27.10
CA SER A 7 48.78 -27.46 26.60
C SER A 7 48.46 -28.49 25.48
N PRO A 8 49.53 -29.02 24.79
CA PRO A 8 49.60 -29.14 23.32
C PRO A 8 49.87 -30.58 22.81
N ARG A 9 50.12 -30.76 21.49
CA ARG A 9 51.13 -31.72 21.00
C ARG A 9 51.60 -31.44 19.56
N ALA A 10 52.92 -31.42 19.42
CA ALA A 10 53.70 -31.35 18.20
C ALA A 10 54.27 -32.74 17.86
N GLY A 11 54.71 -32.95 16.61
CA GLY A 11 55.53 -34.09 16.22
C GLY A 11 55.94 -34.08 14.75
N ARG A 12 57.11 -33.49 14.46
CA ARG A 12 57.87 -33.64 13.21
C ARG A 12 58.45 -35.06 13.09
N GLY A 13 58.64 -35.56 11.86
CA GLY A 13 59.44 -36.74 11.56
C GLY A 13 59.74 -36.86 10.06
N LEU A 14 61.02 -37.00 9.74
CA LEU A 14 61.67 -36.86 8.44
C LEU A 14 61.79 -38.19 7.66
N PHE A 15 61.97 -38.06 6.35
CA PHE A 15 62.21 -39.03 5.27
C PHE A 15 63.21 -40.18 5.53
N LEU A 16 62.95 -41.30 4.84
CA LEU A 16 63.95 -42.31 4.47
C LEU A 16 63.49 -43.14 3.24
N ALA A 17 64.49 -43.71 2.55
CA ALA A 17 64.46 -44.81 1.57
C ALA A 17 64.25 -44.38 0.09
N SER A 18 64.95 -44.88 -0.96
CA SER A 18 65.95 -45.95 -1.16
C SER A 18 66.56 -45.83 -2.59
N THR A 19 67.73 -46.43 -2.84
CA THR A 19 68.29 -46.64 -4.20
C THR A 19 68.75 -48.08 -4.46
N ALA A 20 68.61 -48.48 -5.74
CA ALA A 20 69.36 -49.47 -6.56
C ALA A 20 69.04 -50.99 -6.50
N ALA A 21 68.69 -51.59 -7.67
CA ALA A 21 69.55 -52.48 -8.48
C ALA A 21 68.82 -53.25 -9.63
N LEU A 22 69.16 -52.92 -10.90
CA LEU A 22 69.81 -53.75 -11.96
C LEU A 22 69.26 -55.15 -12.42
N TRP A 23 68.86 -55.32 -13.72
CA TRP A 23 69.45 -56.21 -14.80
C TRP A 23 68.56 -56.48 -16.05
N LEU A 24 69.19 -56.35 -17.24
CA LEU A 24 69.03 -56.93 -18.61
C LEU A 24 67.69 -57.21 -19.34
N ALA A 25 67.60 -56.76 -20.62
CA ALA A 25 67.48 -57.60 -21.84
C ALA A 25 67.51 -56.78 -23.16
N CYS A 26 68.02 -57.38 -24.25
CA CYS A 26 68.28 -56.82 -25.59
C CYS A 26 67.06 -56.78 -26.54
N GLY A 27 67.11 -55.90 -27.55
CA GLY A 27 66.62 -56.21 -28.91
C GLY A 27 65.94 -55.06 -29.67
N GLY A 28 66.50 -54.70 -30.84
CA GLY A 28 65.76 -54.04 -31.93
C GLY A 28 66.27 -52.66 -32.33
N GLY A 29 67.06 -52.59 -33.39
CA GLY A 29 67.44 -51.33 -34.03
C GLY A 29 66.25 -50.66 -34.72
N GLY A 30 66.05 -49.40 -34.41
CA GLY A 30 65.43 -48.40 -35.25
C GLY A 30 66.27 -47.13 -35.10
N GLU A 31 66.64 -46.49 -36.20
CA GLU A 31 67.29 -45.18 -36.17
C GLU A 31 66.42 -44.23 -35.32
N LEU A 32 66.95 -43.80 -34.17
CA LEU A 32 66.37 -42.69 -33.43
C LEU A 32 66.68 -41.43 -34.23
N THR A 33 65.70 -41.00 -35.03
CA THR A 33 65.69 -39.66 -35.60
C THR A 33 65.98 -38.64 -34.50
N ALA A 34 66.92 -37.72 -34.75
CA ALA A 34 67.20 -36.63 -33.81
C ALA A 34 65.87 -35.95 -33.43
N PRO A 35 65.65 -35.62 -32.14
CA PRO A 35 64.40 -35.00 -31.70
C PRO A 35 64.14 -33.73 -32.52
N THR A 36 62.95 -33.59 -33.08
CA THR A 36 62.55 -32.44 -33.91
C THR A 36 61.84 -31.35 -33.12
N THR A 37 61.58 -31.58 -31.82
CA THR A 37 60.86 -30.70 -30.91
C THR A 37 61.62 -30.54 -29.59
N GLY A 38 61.39 -29.42 -28.89
CA GLY A 38 61.87 -29.15 -27.53
C GLY A 38 60.72 -29.02 -26.54
N ALA A 39 61.04 -28.68 -25.29
CA ALA A 39 60.07 -28.42 -24.23
C ALA A 39 60.39 -27.12 -23.48
N LEU A 40 59.40 -26.58 -22.76
CA LEU A 40 59.53 -25.42 -21.88
C LEU A 40 58.89 -25.72 -20.52
N GLU A 41 59.64 -25.57 -19.44
CA GLU A 41 59.12 -25.55 -18.09
C GLU A 41 59.04 -24.11 -17.57
N VAL A 42 57.85 -23.69 -17.15
CA VAL A 42 57.61 -22.36 -16.56
C VAL A 42 57.28 -22.53 -15.09
N THR A 43 57.97 -21.79 -14.24
CA THR A 43 57.72 -21.75 -12.80
C THR A 43 57.23 -20.38 -12.37
N THR A 44 56.19 -20.33 -11.57
CA THR A 44 55.66 -19.10 -10.97
C THR A 44 56.05 -19.02 -9.50
N SER A 45 56.35 -17.81 -9.03
CA SER A 45 56.49 -17.54 -7.60
C SER A 45 55.84 -16.21 -7.25
N THR A 46 54.84 -16.26 -6.37
CA THR A 46 54.09 -15.07 -5.95
C THR A 46 54.46 -14.68 -4.53
N THR A 47 54.71 -13.39 -4.31
CA THR A 47 55.06 -12.83 -3.00
C THR A 47 54.18 -11.62 -2.69
N GLY A 48 53.83 -11.41 -1.42
CA GLY A 48 52.95 -10.31 -0.99
C GLY A 48 51.84 -10.76 -0.04
N PRO A 49 51.19 -9.83 0.68
CA PRO A 49 50.17 -10.17 1.68
C PRO A 49 48.83 -10.61 1.08
N SER A 50 48.57 -10.35 -0.21
CA SER A 50 47.33 -10.74 -0.90
C SER A 50 47.63 -11.37 -2.28
N PRO A 51 48.05 -12.66 -2.32
CA PRO A 51 48.27 -13.39 -3.56
C PRO A 51 46.98 -13.57 -4.37
N ASP A 52 47.10 -13.64 -5.68
CA ASP A 52 45.98 -13.85 -6.61
C ASP A 52 45.29 -15.21 -6.35
N PRO A 53 44.03 -15.24 -5.87
CA PRO A 53 43.35 -16.50 -5.54
C PRO A 53 43.00 -17.33 -6.78
N ASP A 54 42.88 -16.69 -7.95
CA ASP A 54 42.47 -17.34 -9.20
C ASP A 54 43.66 -17.96 -9.96
N GLY A 55 44.90 -17.70 -9.50
CA GLY A 55 46.12 -18.12 -10.18
C GLY A 55 46.40 -17.27 -11.41
N TYR A 56 47.15 -17.81 -12.36
CA TYR A 56 47.51 -17.12 -13.60
C TYR A 56 47.19 -17.98 -14.81
N LEU A 57 47.17 -17.36 -15.98
CA LEU A 57 47.03 -18.06 -17.25
C LEU A 57 48.34 -17.97 -18.03
N LEU A 58 48.96 -19.12 -18.32
CA LEU A 58 50.20 -19.17 -19.09
C LEU A 58 49.91 -18.83 -20.56
N THR A 59 50.62 -17.85 -21.12
CA THR A 59 50.57 -17.52 -22.54
C THR A 59 51.84 -18.00 -23.25
N PHE A 60 51.69 -18.54 -24.46
CA PHE A 60 52.78 -18.94 -25.35
C PHE A 60 52.49 -18.42 -26.77
N ASP A 61 53.42 -17.67 -27.35
CA ASP A 61 53.26 -16.94 -28.63
C ASP A 61 51.94 -16.15 -28.70
N ASP A 62 51.65 -15.43 -27.60
CA ASP A 62 50.48 -14.56 -27.44
C ASP A 62 49.11 -15.28 -27.45
N VAL A 63 49.12 -16.61 -27.27
CA VAL A 63 47.92 -17.44 -27.09
C VAL A 63 47.89 -18.01 -25.67
N GLU A 64 46.72 -17.99 -25.03
CA GLU A 64 46.50 -18.61 -23.71
C GLU A 64 46.48 -20.15 -23.85
N VAL A 65 47.34 -20.83 -23.10
CA VAL A 65 47.57 -22.28 -23.27
C VAL A 65 46.98 -23.10 -22.13
N GLN A 66 47.30 -22.75 -20.88
CA GLN A 66 46.82 -23.46 -19.70
C GLN A 66 46.93 -22.62 -18.42
N PRO A 67 46.07 -22.86 -17.40
CA PRO A 67 46.22 -22.20 -16.10
C PRO A 67 47.47 -22.68 -15.36
N ILE A 68 48.07 -21.80 -14.57
CA ILE A 68 49.23 -22.06 -13.71
C ILE A 68 49.03 -21.36 -12.36
N GLY A 69 49.22 -22.09 -11.26
CA GLY A 69 48.99 -21.55 -9.91
C GLY A 69 49.99 -20.45 -9.50
N VAL A 70 49.75 -19.81 -8.36
CA VAL A 70 50.60 -18.72 -7.81
C VAL A 70 52.00 -19.16 -7.38
N ALA A 71 52.21 -20.45 -7.15
CA ALA A 71 53.51 -21.06 -6.87
C ALA A 71 53.55 -22.48 -7.47
N ALA A 72 53.59 -22.57 -8.79
CA ALA A 72 53.45 -23.82 -9.52
C ALA A 72 54.48 -23.93 -10.66
N ALA A 73 54.68 -25.14 -11.16
CA ALA A 73 55.46 -25.42 -12.36
C ALA A 73 54.54 -26.01 -13.43
N ALA A 74 54.71 -25.57 -14.67
CA ALA A 74 53.96 -26.07 -15.81
C ALA A 74 54.90 -26.35 -16.98
N THR A 75 54.74 -27.51 -17.63
CA THR A 75 55.58 -27.91 -18.77
C THR A 75 54.78 -27.91 -20.06
N LEU A 76 55.33 -27.30 -21.10
CA LEU A 76 54.87 -27.37 -22.49
C LEU A 76 55.84 -28.26 -23.27
N SER A 77 55.36 -29.29 -23.94
CA SER A 77 56.17 -30.24 -24.71
C SER A 77 55.87 -30.13 -26.21
N ASP A 78 56.69 -30.78 -27.03
CA ASP A 78 56.54 -30.82 -28.49
C ASP A 78 56.59 -29.45 -29.18
N LEU A 79 57.36 -28.51 -28.63
CA LEU A 79 57.51 -27.16 -29.15
C LEU A 79 58.49 -27.11 -30.32
N ALA A 80 58.19 -26.30 -31.34
CA ALA A 80 59.08 -26.08 -32.47
C ALA A 80 60.41 -25.43 -32.00
N PRO A 81 61.58 -25.82 -32.54
CA PRO A 81 62.82 -25.13 -32.22
C PRO A 81 62.86 -23.71 -32.81
N GLY A 82 63.24 -22.72 -32.03
CA GLY A 82 63.25 -21.31 -32.45
C GLY A 82 62.90 -20.33 -31.34
N PRO A 83 62.85 -19.01 -31.63
CA PRO A 83 62.45 -18.00 -30.67
C PRO A 83 60.93 -18.00 -30.44
N HIS A 84 60.52 -18.01 -29.17
CA HIS A 84 59.13 -18.03 -28.72
C HIS A 84 58.90 -16.99 -27.61
N ARG A 85 57.65 -16.57 -27.43
CA ARG A 85 57.23 -15.66 -26.35
C ARG A 85 56.46 -16.41 -25.28
N VAL A 86 56.78 -16.19 -24.01
CA VAL A 86 56.07 -16.76 -22.86
C VAL A 86 55.68 -15.67 -21.87
N GLY A 87 54.46 -15.71 -21.36
CA GLY A 87 53.97 -14.70 -20.41
C GLY A 87 52.90 -15.23 -19.48
N LEU A 88 52.41 -14.35 -18.61
CA LEU A 88 51.25 -14.58 -17.75
C LEU A 88 50.15 -13.59 -18.10
N ALA A 89 48.93 -14.09 -18.27
CA ALA A 89 47.69 -13.32 -18.36
C ALA A 89 46.82 -13.59 -17.12
N GLY A 90 45.74 -12.84 -16.95
CA GLY A 90 44.82 -12.98 -15.82
C GLY A 90 45.40 -12.54 -14.46
N VAL A 91 46.48 -11.74 -14.45
CA VAL A 91 47.10 -11.26 -13.21
C VAL A 91 46.24 -10.16 -12.58
N SER A 92 45.79 -10.39 -11.35
CA SER A 92 44.96 -9.46 -10.58
C SER A 92 45.55 -8.02 -10.53
N PRO A 93 44.74 -6.96 -10.53
CA PRO A 93 45.21 -5.57 -10.52
C PRO A 93 46.12 -5.18 -9.34
N ASN A 94 46.04 -5.89 -8.21
CA ASN A 94 46.93 -5.68 -7.06
C ASN A 94 48.26 -6.44 -7.17
N CYS A 95 48.48 -7.22 -8.24
CA CYS A 95 49.66 -8.02 -8.51
C CYS A 95 50.44 -7.49 -9.73
N THR A 96 51.76 -7.51 -9.66
CA THR A 96 52.65 -7.07 -10.74
C THR A 96 53.64 -8.17 -11.10
N VAL A 97 53.62 -8.61 -12.36
CA VAL A 97 54.64 -9.53 -12.90
C VAL A 97 55.97 -8.81 -12.95
N GLN A 98 56.99 -9.41 -12.35
CA GLN A 98 58.33 -8.83 -12.30
C GLN A 98 59.05 -9.05 -13.63
N GLY A 99 59.58 -7.96 -14.20
CA GLY A 99 60.28 -7.99 -15.49
C GLY A 99 59.35 -7.87 -16.71
N ALA A 100 59.88 -8.15 -17.90
CA ALA A 100 59.08 -8.13 -19.13
C ALA A 100 58.02 -9.25 -19.10
N ASN A 101 56.83 -8.95 -19.61
CA ASN A 101 55.75 -9.89 -19.79
C ASN A 101 55.00 -9.51 -21.09
N PRO A 102 55.08 -10.32 -22.17
CA PRO A 102 55.75 -11.61 -22.31
C PRO A 102 57.29 -11.50 -22.45
N ARG A 103 58.00 -12.58 -22.13
CA ARG A 103 59.46 -12.78 -22.27
C ARG A 103 59.78 -13.59 -23.51
N THR A 104 60.92 -13.33 -24.16
CA THR A 104 61.37 -14.09 -25.32
C THR A 104 62.44 -15.12 -24.92
N LEU A 105 62.27 -16.37 -25.32
CA LEU A 105 63.24 -17.45 -25.13
C LEU A 105 63.43 -18.27 -26.42
N THR A 106 64.50 -19.05 -26.50
CA THR A 106 64.76 -19.94 -27.63
C THR A 106 64.56 -21.39 -27.20
N ILE A 107 63.69 -22.11 -27.91
CA ILE A 107 63.50 -23.55 -27.75
C ILE A 107 64.52 -24.29 -28.61
N VAL A 108 65.22 -25.26 -28.03
CA VAL A 108 66.19 -26.13 -28.71
C VAL A 108 65.64 -27.54 -28.76
N ALA A 109 65.81 -28.22 -29.91
CA ALA A 109 65.28 -29.55 -30.11
C ALA A 109 65.95 -30.58 -29.17
N GLY A 110 65.16 -31.38 -28.48
CA GLY A 110 65.63 -32.37 -27.50
C GLY A 110 66.01 -31.82 -26.12
N GLU A 111 65.87 -30.50 -25.90
CA GLU A 111 66.14 -29.86 -24.62
C GLU A 111 64.86 -29.28 -23.99
N THR A 112 64.85 -29.13 -22.65
CA THR A 112 63.81 -28.42 -21.92
C THR A 112 64.36 -27.05 -21.49
N ALA A 113 63.87 -25.98 -22.09
CA ALA A 113 64.11 -24.63 -21.61
C ALA A 113 63.37 -24.42 -20.29
N ALA A 114 63.94 -23.66 -19.36
CA ALA A 114 63.31 -23.35 -18.07
C ALA A 114 63.22 -21.84 -17.88
N GLU A 115 62.04 -21.35 -17.49
CA GLU A 115 61.77 -19.93 -17.25
C GLU A 115 61.07 -19.75 -15.89
N ALA A 116 61.50 -18.74 -15.13
CA ALA A 116 60.92 -18.43 -13.83
C ALA A 116 60.30 -17.02 -13.82
N ILE A 117 58.99 -16.95 -13.57
CA ILE A 117 58.22 -15.69 -13.56
C ILE A 117 57.80 -15.39 -12.13
N ALA A 118 58.33 -14.30 -11.57
CA ALA A 118 57.97 -13.84 -10.24
C ALA A 118 56.84 -12.81 -10.31
N VAL A 119 55.90 -12.86 -9.38
CA VAL A 119 54.79 -11.90 -9.23
C VAL A 119 54.80 -11.32 -7.81
N VAL A 120 54.63 -10.00 -7.69
CA VAL A 120 54.56 -9.31 -6.40
C VAL A 120 53.19 -8.68 -6.25
N CYS A 121 52.46 -9.02 -5.20
CA CYS A 121 51.13 -8.48 -4.89
C CYS A 121 51.19 -7.52 -3.70
N ALA A 122 50.56 -6.35 -3.83
CA ALA A 122 50.45 -5.36 -2.76
C ALA A 122 49.23 -5.63 -1.86
N GLU A 123 49.25 -5.08 -0.64
CA GLU A 123 48.12 -5.08 0.28
C GLU A 123 46.96 -4.28 -0.33
N ALA A 124 45.76 -4.87 -0.40
CA ALA A 124 44.59 -4.18 -0.92
C ALA A 124 44.20 -3.03 0.04
N PRO A 125 43.86 -1.83 -0.47
CA PRO A 125 43.37 -0.76 0.39
C PRO A 125 42.09 -1.20 1.11
N PRO A 126 41.89 -0.80 2.39
CA PRO A 126 40.70 -1.18 3.14
C PRO A 126 39.44 -0.68 2.41
N ALA A 127 38.48 -1.58 2.19
CA ALA A 127 37.22 -1.25 1.51
C ALA A 127 36.15 -0.68 2.46
N THR A 128 36.49 -0.56 3.75
CA THR A 128 35.59 -0.18 4.83
C THR A 128 36.13 0.99 5.66
N GLY A 129 35.24 1.73 6.31
CA GLY A 129 35.53 2.76 7.31
C GLY A 129 34.57 2.65 8.50
N ASP A 130 34.73 3.53 9.49
CA ASP A 130 33.93 3.51 10.72
C ASP A 130 32.99 4.72 10.82
N LEU A 131 31.83 4.54 11.43
CA LEU A 131 30.83 5.57 11.71
C LEU A 131 30.60 5.68 13.22
N THR A 132 30.69 6.88 13.77
CA THR A 132 30.27 7.19 15.15
C THR A 132 28.95 7.96 15.14
N VAL A 133 27.92 7.42 15.79
CA VAL A 133 26.62 8.08 15.94
C VAL A 133 26.47 8.53 17.38
N THR A 134 26.25 9.83 17.60
CA THR A 134 25.96 10.41 18.90
C THR A 134 24.51 10.84 19.01
N THR A 135 23.95 10.77 20.21
CA THR A 135 22.62 11.27 20.54
C THR A 135 22.75 12.33 21.63
N SER A 136 21.98 13.41 21.53
CA SER A 136 21.84 14.44 22.56
C SER A 136 20.36 14.73 22.82
N THR A 137 19.83 14.19 23.92
CA THR A 137 18.42 14.41 24.31
C THR A 137 18.30 15.50 25.36
N SER A 138 17.35 16.41 25.14
CA SER A 138 16.99 17.52 26.01
C SER A 138 15.51 17.46 26.39
N GLY A 139 15.11 18.16 27.45
CA GLY A 139 13.72 18.20 27.95
C GLY A 139 13.49 17.36 29.21
N PRO A 140 12.35 17.56 29.90
CA PRO A 140 12.11 17.02 31.26
C PRO A 140 11.74 15.53 31.30
N SER A 141 11.51 14.87 30.16
CA SER A 141 11.06 13.46 30.11
C SER A 141 11.72 12.69 28.96
N PRO A 142 13.04 12.43 29.05
CA PRO A 142 13.76 11.63 28.07
C PRO A 142 13.24 10.19 28.00
N ASP A 143 13.41 9.55 26.85
CA ASP A 143 12.96 8.18 26.61
C ASP A 143 13.56 7.17 27.60
N PRO A 144 12.75 6.44 28.40
CA PRO A 144 13.27 5.51 29.40
C PRO A 144 14.05 4.33 28.82
N ASP A 145 13.71 3.88 27.61
CA ASP A 145 14.23 2.64 27.02
C ASP A 145 15.38 2.90 26.03
N GLY A 146 15.77 4.17 25.83
CA GLY A 146 16.82 4.59 24.90
C GLY A 146 16.34 4.60 23.45
N TYR A 147 17.28 4.67 22.50
CA TYR A 147 16.98 4.65 21.07
C TYR A 147 17.66 3.48 20.37
N SER A 148 17.28 3.23 19.12
CA SER A 148 17.95 2.25 18.25
C SER A 148 18.51 2.92 17.01
N VAL A 149 19.80 2.77 16.73
CA VAL A 149 20.43 3.21 15.48
C VAL A 149 20.35 2.10 14.45
N THR A 150 19.80 2.40 13.28
CA THR A 150 19.78 1.53 12.10
C THR A 150 20.64 2.14 11.00
N VAL A 151 21.45 1.35 10.30
CA VAL A 151 22.17 1.79 9.10
C VAL A 151 21.60 0.99 7.92
N ASP A 152 21.19 1.68 6.86
CA ASP A 152 20.60 1.13 5.64
C ASP A 152 19.39 0.19 5.85
N GLY A 153 18.71 0.33 6.98
CA GLY A 153 17.56 -0.49 7.35
C GLY A 153 17.89 -1.82 8.04
N ASP A 154 19.17 -2.08 8.37
CA ASP A 154 19.59 -3.28 9.11
C ASP A 154 19.12 -3.27 10.58
N GLY A 155 19.22 -4.44 11.24
CA GLY A 155 18.81 -4.67 12.63
C GLY A 155 19.41 -3.64 13.62
N GLY A 156 18.54 -2.87 14.26
CA GLY A 156 18.93 -1.70 15.07
C GLY A 156 19.84 -2.03 16.25
N ARG A 157 20.82 -1.17 16.51
CA ARG A 157 21.72 -1.21 17.67
C ARG A 157 21.23 -0.23 18.74
N ALA A 158 21.13 -0.67 19.99
CA ALA A 158 20.73 0.23 21.07
C ALA A 158 21.77 1.35 21.29
N ILE A 159 21.29 2.55 21.55
CA ILE A 159 22.06 3.73 21.96
C ILE A 159 21.31 4.45 23.09
N ASP A 160 22.05 4.94 24.08
CA ASP A 160 21.47 5.69 25.20
C ASP A 160 20.85 7.02 24.72
N VAL A 161 19.94 7.59 25.52
CA VAL A 161 19.27 8.87 25.18
C VAL A 161 20.24 10.03 24.96
N THR A 162 21.37 10.03 25.68
CA THR A 162 22.52 10.89 25.36
C THR A 162 23.76 10.01 25.43
N GLY A 163 24.23 9.56 24.28
CA GLY A 163 25.28 8.55 24.18
C GLY A 163 25.99 8.56 22.84
N SER A 164 26.87 7.58 22.65
CA SER A 164 27.60 7.38 21.40
C SER A 164 27.73 5.90 21.11
N VAL A 165 27.53 5.51 19.85
CA VAL A 165 27.77 4.14 19.37
C VAL A 165 28.69 4.20 18.14
N ALA A 166 29.69 3.31 18.12
CA ALA A 166 30.57 3.12 16.98
C ALA A 166 30.09 1.92 16.14
N ILE A 167 30.11 2.11 14.83
CA ILE A 167 29.79 1.10 13.81
C ILE A 167 31.06 0.95 12.98
N THR A 168 31.75 -0.17 13.18
CA THR A 168 33.01 -0.46 12.50
C THR A 168 32.80 -1.29 11.24
N ASP A 169 33.77 -1.26 10.34
CA ASP A 169 33.81 -2.06 9.10
C ASP A 169 32.64 -1.81 8.14
N LEU A 170 32.13 -0.57 8.10
CA LEU A 170 31.07 -0.17 7.18
C LEU A 170 31.67 0.09 5.79
N SER A 171 31.04 -0.41 4.72
CA SER A 171 31.55 -0.21 3.35
C SER A 171 31.79 1.27 3.04
N ALA A 172 32.81 1.59 2.25
CA ALA A 172 32.97 2.97 1.78
C ALA A 172 31.83 3.32 0.80
N GLY A 173 31.13 4.43 1.03
CA GLY A 173 29.95 4.83 0.24
C GLY A 173 28.96 5.66 1.04
N ASP A 174 27.82 5.95 0.42
CA ASP A 174 26.71 6.65 1.07
C ASP A 174 25.83 5.67 1.84
N HIS A 175 25.56 6.00 3.10
CA HIS A 175 24.76 5.23 4.05
C HIS A 175 23.62 6.08 4.61
N GLN A 176 22.47 5.44 4.87
CA GLN A 176 21.33 6.04 5.54
C GLN A 176 21.30 5.61 6.99
N VAL A 177 21.51 6.56 7.90
CA VAL A 177 21.51 6.30 9.34
C VAL A 177 20.19 6.79 9.93
N GLY A 178 19.38 5.86 10.42
CA GLY A 178 18.11 6.13 11.08
C GLY A 178 18.19 5.96 12.59
N LEU A 179 17.42 6.77 13.31
CA LEU A 179 17.17 6.61 14.74
C LEU A 179 15.71 6.18 14.95
N GLY A 180 15.52 5.04 15.62
CA GLY A 180 14.24 4.42 15.92
C GLY A 180 14.04 4.21 17.42
N GLY A 181 12.90 3.63 17.80
CA GLY A 181 12.56 3.38 19.20
C GLY A 181 12.24 4.64 20.01
N ILE A 182 11.86 5.73 19.34
CA ILE A 182 11.70 7.06 19.96
C ILE A 182 10.30 7.18 20.57
N ALA A 183 10.23 7.49 21.86
CA ALA A 183 8.99 7.71 22.60
C ALA A 183 8.14 8.83 21.99
N ALA A 184 6.81 8.69 22.09
CA ALA A 184 5.84 9.59 21.46
C ALA A 184 5.94 11.06 21.92
N ASN A 185 6.58 11.33 23.06
CA ASN A 185 6.82 12.67 23.58
C ASN A 185 8.15 13.28 23.12
N CYS A 186 8.96 12.58 22.33
CA CYS A 186 10.28 13.00 21.84
C CYS A 186 10.26 13.33 20.35
N THR A 187 10.89 14.44 19.96
CA THR A 187 11.01 14.87 18.56
C THR A 187 12.48 14.94 18.16
N VAL A 188 12.84 14.35 17.02
CA VAL A 188 14.19 14.44 16.44
C VAL A 188 14.33 15.75 15.66
N ALA A 189 15.40 16.49 15.88
CA ALA A 189 15.72 17.67 15.10
C ALA A 189 16.36 17.30 13.75
N GLY A 190 15.80 17.85 12.66
CA GLY A 190 16.29 17.64 11.29
C GLY A 190 15.83 16.31 10.69
N ASP A 191 16.50 15.91 9.61
CA ASP A 191 16.15 14.70 8.88
C ASP A 191 16.45 13.44 9.70
N ASN A 192 15.56 12.44 9.60
CA ASN A 192 15.72 11.09 10.13
C ASN A 192 15.01 10.13 9.18
N PRO A 193 15.71 9.25 8.44
CA PRO A 193 17.16 9.00 8.47
C PRO A 193 18.03 10.11 7.87
N ARG A 194 19.33 10.10 8.18
CA ARG A 194 20.34 11.03 7.66
C ARG A 194 21.31 10.32 6.71
N ALA A 195 21.64 10.97 5.60
CA ALA A 195 22.67 10.52 4.67
C ALA A 195 24.07 10.81 5.23
N VAL A 196 24.96 9.83 5.16
CA VAL A 196 26.37 9.94 5.55
C VAL A 196 27.25 9.27 4.50
N THR A 197 28.36 9.91 4.12
CA THR A 197 29.36 9.29 3.26
C THR A 197 30.50 8.75 4.12
N VAL A 198 30.70 7.44 4.12
CA VAL A 198 31.82 6.76 4.79
C VAL A 198 32.97 6.63 3.80
N VAL A 199 34.16 7.06 4.20
CA VAL A 199 35.38 6.94 3.38
C VAL A 199 36.19 5.74 3.88
N ALA A 200 36.73 4.95 2.94
CA ALA A 200 37.65 3.85 3.21
C ALA A 200 38.78 4.24 4.18
N GLY A 201 38.92 3.50 5.28
CA GLY A 201 39.90 3.72 6.36
C GLY A 201 39.66 4.97 7.22
N GLY A 202 38.57 5.71 6.98
CA GLY A 202 38.21 6.92 7.71
C GLY A 202 37.20 6.66 8.83
N VAL A 203 37.09 7.62 9.76
CA VAL A 203 36.04 7.65 10.79
C VAL A 203 35.17 8.88 10.56
N VAL A 204 33.88 8.69 10.32
CA VAL A 204 32.89 9.78 10.17
C VAL A 204 31.99 9.82 11.40
N ALA A 205 31.56 11.02 11.82
CA ALA A 205 30.70 11.19 12.99
C ALA A 205 29.45 11.99 12.65
N ILE A 206 28.30 11.59 13.21
CA ILE A 206 27.03 12.32 13.12
C ILE A 206 26.35 12.39 14.48
N GLU A 207 25.55 13.44 14.66
CA GLU A 207 24.82 13.69 15.90
C GLU A 207 23.32 13.82 15.65
N PHE A 208 22.50 13.09 16.41
CA PHE A 208 21.06 13.30 16.51
C PHE A 208 20.72 14.08 17.79
N SER A 209 20.12 15.26 17.64
CA SER A 209 19.59 16.01 18.78
C SER A 209 18.08 15.79 18.90
N LEU A 210 17.61 15.51 20.11
CA LEU A 210 16.20 15.25 20.42
C LEU A 210 15.70 16.18 21.51
N GLU A 211 14.45 16.59 21.40
CA GLU A 211 13.73 17.32 22.45
C GLU A 211 12.49 16.52 22.88
N CYS A 212 12.46 16.14 24.16
CA CYS A 212 11.37 15.38 24.75
C CYS A 212 10.50 16.27 25.64
N GLY A 213 9.25 16.49 25.21
CA GLY A 213 8.25 17.24 25.97
C GLY A 213 7.80 16.48 27.22
N ALA A 214 7.32 17.21 28.23
CA ALA A 214 6.67 16.59 29.38
C ALA A 214 5.39 15.85 28.93
N PRO A 215 5.13 14.61 29.37
CA PRO A 215 3.88 13.93 29.05
C PRO A 215 2.68 14.75 29.55
N PRO A 216 1.54 14.75 28.83
CA PRO A 216 0.35 15.46 29.28
C PRO A 216 -0.06 14.92 30.65
N PRO A 217 -0.36 15.78 31.64
CA PRO A 217 -0.55 15.34 33.01
C PRO A 217 -1.75 14.38 33.12
N ALA A 218 -1.49 13.16 33.59
CA ALA A 218 -2.49 12.09 33.80
C ALA A 218 -3.55 12.43 34.89
N ARG A 219 -3.49 13.65 35.42
CA ARG A 219 -4.38 14.15 36.47
C ARG A 219 -4.93 15.50 36.04
N GLY A 220 -6.22 15.70 36.25
CA GLY A 220 -6.90 16.97 36.06
C GLY A 220 -7.28 17.60 37.40
N THR A 221 -8.04 18.68 37.30
CA THR A 221 -8.63 19.37 38.45
C THR A 221 -10.14 19.15 38.41
N LEU A 222 -10.78 18.97 39.56
CA LEU A 222 -12.23 18.88 39.67
C LEU A 222 -12.74 20.04 40.52
N THR A 223 -13.72 20.77 40.00
CA THR A 223 -14.47 21.78 40.75
C THR A 223 -15.82 21.19 41.15
N VAL A 224 -16.08 21.15 42.46
CA VAL A 224 -17.36 20.74 43.02
C VAL A 224 -18.07 21.99 43.49
N THR A 225 -19.23 22.27 42.93
CA THR A 225 -20.07 23.41 43.29
C THR A 225 -21.35 22.90 43.94
N THR A 226 -21.75 23.49 45.06
CA THR A 226 -23.11 23.33 45.57
C THR A 226 -23.90 24.59 45.27
N ALA A 227 -25.11 24.42 44.74
CA ALA A 227 -26.11 25.47 44.62
C ALA A 227 -27.23 25.14 45.60
N THR A 228 -27.17 25.73 46.79
CA THR A 228 -28.23 25.57 47.79
C THR A 228 -29.29 26.62 47.58
N SER A 229 -30.53 26.17 47.49
CA SER A 229 -31.70 27.02 47.38
C SER A 229 -32.69 26.67 48.48
N GLY A 230 -33.50 27.64 48.87
CA GLY A 230 -34.52 27.45 49.88
C GLY A 230 -34.31 28.30 51.13
N PRO A 231 -35.39 28.52 51.92
CA PRO A 231 -35.42 29.55 52.96
C PRO A 231 -34.66 29.24 54.27
N SER A 232 -34.28 27.99 54.54
CA SER A 232 -33.46 27.62 55.72
C SER A 232 -32.29 26.70 55.31
N PRO A 233 -31.22 27.27 54.73
CA PRO A 233 -30.06 26.48 54.31
C PRO A 233 -29.34 25.87 55.53
N ASP A 234 -28.75 24.70 55.33
CA ASP A 234 -28.00 23.97 56.37
C ASP A 234 -26.90 24.86 56.98
N PRO A 235 -27.00 25.23 58.28
CA PRO A 235 -26.04 26.12 58.91
C PRO A 235 -24.62 25.54 59.01
N ASP A 236 -24.50 24.20 59.08
CA ASP A 236 -23.24 23.51 59.30
C ASP A 236 -22.56 23.13 57.96
N GLY A 237 -23.24 23.34 56.83
CA GLY A 237 -22.77 23.05 55.47
C GLY A 237 -22.88 21.57 55.08
N TYR A 238 -22.19 21.15 54.02
CA TYR A 238 -22.19 19.77 53.54
C TYR A 238 -20.78 19.19 53.50
N VAL A 239 -20.67 17.90 53.22
CA VAL A 239 -19.40 17.25 52.88
C VAL A 239 -19.53 16.48 51.57
N PHE A 240 -18.46 16.34 50.80
CA PHE A 240 -18.45 15.53 49.59
C PHE A 240 -17.24 14.59 49.52
N THR A 241 -17.38 13.48 48.80
CA THR A 241 -16.28 12.56 48.48
C THR A 241 -16.09 12.45 46.97
N VAL A 242 -14.87 12.15 46.52
CA VAL A 242 -14.54 11.90 45.11
C VAL A 242 -13.98 10.48 45.00
N GLY A 243 -14.62 9.62 44.21
CA GLY A 243 -14.22 8.23 44.00
C GLY A 243 -14.18 7.37 45.27
N GLY A 244 -14.97 7.70 46.29
CA GLY A 244 -14.95 7.04 47.60
C GLY A 244 -13.77 7.44 48.50
N GLY A 245 -13.08 8.55 48.20
CA GLY A 245 -12.02 9.13 49.02
C GLY A 245 -12.51 9.83 50.30
N PRO A 246 -11.63 10.52 51.05
CA PRO A 246 -11.99 11.17 52.30
C PRO A 246 -12.99 12.32 52.10
N GLU A 247 -13.90 12.49 53.07
CA GLU A 247 -14.89 13.56 53.09
C GLU A 247 -14.24 14.95 53.16
N GLN A 248 -14.69 15.86 52.30
CA GLN A 248 -14.26 17.26 52.27
C GLN A 248 -15.45 18.20 52.52
N PRO A 249 -15.32 19.18 53.43
CA PRO A 249 -16.40 20.11 53.70
C PRO A 249 -16.60 21.09 52.55
N ILE A 250 -17.86 21.40 52.26
CA ILE A 250 -18.27 22.39 51.27
C ILE A 250 -19.49 23.15 51.78
N GLY A 251 -19.42 24.49 51.81
CA GLY A 251 -20.51 25.32 52.29
C GLY A 251 -21.70 25.37 51.31
N ALA A 252 -22.86 25.79 51.80
CA ALA A 252 -24.05 26.03 50.98
C ALA A 252 -23.81 27.16 49.96
N GLY A 253 -23.79 26.85 48.66
CA GLY A 253 -23.49 27.84 47.62
C GLY A 253 -21.99 27.98 47.28
N ALA A 254 -21.13 27.12 47.82
CA ALA A 254 -19.68 27.21 47.66
C ALA A 254 -19.16 26.36 46.50
N THR A 255 -17.98 26.72 45.98
CA THR A 255 -17.20 25.89 45.05
C THR A 255 -15.88 25.50 45.70
N VAL A 256 -15.57 24.22 45.72
CA VAL A 256 -14.29 23.67 46.20
C VAL A 256 -13.57 23.01 45.02
N THR A 257 -12.29 23.32 44.89
CA THR A 257 -11.43 22.80 43.84
C THR A 257 -10.53 21.69 44.40
N VAL A 258 -10.65 20.48 43.85
CA VAL A 258 -9.79 19.34 44.16
C VAL A 258 -8.79 19.16 43.01
N ALA A 259 -7.53 19.48 43.29
CA ALA A 259 -6.44 19.27 42.34
C ALA A 259 -5.98 17.80 42.33
N ASN A 260 -5.32 17.38 41.25
CA ASN A 260 -4.69 16.05 41.09
C ASN A 260 -5.67 14.86 41.10
N VAL A 261 -6.87 15.01 40.55
CA VAL A 261 -7.81 13.90 40.36
C VAL A 261 -7.41 13.10 39.12
N GLU A 262 -7.38 11.76 39.22
CA GLU A 262 -7.03 10.89 38.08
C GLU A 262 -7.96 11.16 36.88
N ALA A 263 -7.37 11.26 35.68
CA ALA A 263 -8.13 11.50 34.47
C ALA A 263 -8.98 10.26 34.11
N GLY A 264 -10.28 10.46 33.89
CA GLY A 264 -11.25 9.37 33.72
C GLY A 264 -12.59 9.67 34.41
N THR A 265 -13.54 8.74 34.31
CA THR A 265 -14.86 8.87 34.95
C THR A 265 -14.79 8.43 36.41
N THR A 266 -15.02 9.35 37.34
CA THR A 266 -15.13 9.09 38.78
C THR A 266 -16.48 9.56 39.32
N ALA A 267 -16.95 9.00 40.44
CA ALA A 267 -18.21 9.39 41.06
C ALA A 267 -17.97 10.38 42.21
N VAL A 268 -18.75 11.45 42.26
CA VAL A 268 -18.74 12.43 43.35
C VAL A 268 -20.02 12.28 44.15
N GLU A 269 -19.92 12.14 45.46
CA GLU A 269 -21.06 11.96 46.35
C GLU A 269 -21.13 13.13 47.34
N LEU A 270 -22.31 13.72 47.52
CA LEU A 270 -22.57 14.77 48.51
C LEU A 270 -23.36 14.18 49.69
N SER A 271 -22.88 14.39 50.91
CA SER A 271 -23.47 13.88 52.17
C SER A 271 -23.45 14.98 53.26
N GLY A 272 -23.92 14.66 54.47
CA GLY A 272 -24.01 15.62 55.57
C GLY A 272 -25.12 16.66 55.44
N VAL A 273 -26.19 16.33 54.69
CA VAL A 273 -27.31 17.25 54.41
C VAL A 273 -28.33 17.21 55.56
N ALA A 274 -28.69 18.38 56.12
CA ALA A 274 -29.69 18.52 57.19
C ALA A 274 -31.06 17.96 56.82
N ALA A 275 -31.85 17.57 57.84
CA ALA A 275 -33.11 16.85 57.68
C ALA A 275 -34.19 17.63 56.90
N ASN A 276 -34.09 18.96 56.86
CA ASN A 276 -34.97 19.83 56.09
C ASN A 276 -34.45 20.07 54.66
N CYS A 277 -33.34 19.46 54.24
CA CYS A 277 -32.71 19.63 52.94
C CYS A 277 -32.68 18.33 52.13
N SER A 278 -32.73 18.45 50.79
CA SER A 278 -32.65 17.31 49.86
C SER A 278 -31.72 17.61 48.69
N VAL A 279 -30.91 16.64 48.28
CA VAL A 279 -30.01 16.74 47.11
C VAL A 279 -30.78 16.37 45.84
N GLY A 280 -30.81 17.25 44.85
CA GLY A 280 -31.48 17.02 43.58
C GLY A 280 -30.68 16.11 42.65
N GLY A 281 -31.39 15.34 41.81
CA GLY A 281 -30.79 14.46 40.79
C GLY A 281 -30.14 13.19 41.34
N GLN A 282 -29.34 12.53 40.51
CA GLN A 282 -28.53 11.39 40.97
C GLN A 282 -27.47 11.87 41.97
N ASN A 283 -27.27 11.10 43.04
CA ASN A 283 -26.20 11.24 44.01
C ASN A 283 -25.83 9.83 44.47
N PRO A 284 -24.64 9.30 44.17
CA PRO A 284 -23.47 9.97 43.57
C PRO A 284 -23.63 10.36 42.09
N ARG A 285 -22.86 11.37 41.62
CA ARG A 285 -22.82 11.86 40.23
C ARG A 285 -21.53 11.42 39.52
N PRO A 286 -21.61 10.79 38.34
CA PRO A 286 -20.42 10.50 37.53
C PRO A 286 -19.91 11.79 36.86
N VAL A 287 -18.60 12.03 36.94
CA VAL A 287 -17.90 13.14 36.26
C VAL A 287 -16.65 12.60 35.57
N THR A 288 -16.44 12.98 34.31
CA THR A 288 -15.22 12.64 33.57
C THR A 288 -14.22 13.79 33.67
N VAL A 289 -13.09 13.54 34.33
CA VAL A 289 -12.02 14.53 34.50
C VAL A 289 -11.04 14.42 33.32
N PRO A 290 -10.86 15.47 32.49
CA PRO A 290 -9.89 15.47 31.41
C PRO A 290 -8.46 15.65 31.95
N ALA A 291 -7.48 14.96 31.35
CA ALA A 291 -6.06 15.06 31.67
C ALA A 291 -5.56 16.52 31.51
N GLY A 292 -5.03 17.12 32.59
CA GLY A 292 -4.60 18.53 32.62
C GLY A 292 -5.69 19.59 32.55
N GLY A 293 -6.95 19.20 32.35
CA GLY A 293 -8.10 20.10 32.31
C GLY A 293 -8.83 20.20 33.64
N THR A 294 -9.80 21.10 33.73
CA THR A 294 -10.68 21.22 34.89
C THR A 294 -12.09 20.73 34.52
N ALA A 295 -12.60 19.72 35.23
CA ALA A 295 -14.00 19.31 35.13
C ALA A 295 -14.83 19.98 36.26
N GLY A 296 -16.12 20.17 36.01
CA GLY A 296 -17.05 20.73 36.98
C GLY A 296 -18.20 19.76 37.27
N VAL A 297 -18.57 19.62 38.53
CA VAL A 297 -19.80 18.95 38.95
C VAL A 297 -20.57 19.87 39.89
N GLU A 298 -21.86 20.02 39.62
CA GLU A 298 -22.74 20.86 40.41
C GLU A 298 -23.81 20.00 41.10
N PHE A 299 -23.99 20.23 42.40
CA PHE A 299 -25.07 19.67 43.21
C PHE A 299 -26.07 20.77 43.56
N THR A 300 -27.31 20.59 43.14
CA THR A 300 -28.41 21.41 43.61
C THR A 300 -28.96 20.82 44.91
N VAL A 301 -28.94 21.60 45.99
CA VAL A 301 -29.53 21.21 47.28
C VAL A 301 -30.72 22.12 47.54
N THR A 302 -31.87 21.54 47.87
CA THR A 302 -33.09 22.29 48.17
C THR A 302 -33.44 22.10 49.63
N CYS A 303 -33.45 23.20 50.39
CA CYS A 303 -33.74 23.22 51.82
C CYS A 303 -35.10 23.86 52.09
N GLU A 304 -35.97 23.15 52.79
CA GLU A 304 -37.25 23.65 53.29
C GLU A 304 -37.01 24.36 54.62
N ALA A 305 -37.64 25.50 54.89
CA ALA A 305 -37.68 26.09 56.22
C ALA A 305 -38.46 25.27 57.24
N ASP A 306 -38.10 25.50 58.50
CA ASP A 306 -38.53 24.83 59.74
C ASP A 306 -39.54 25.65 60.56
N THR A 307 -39.73 26.93 60.22
CA THR A 307 -40.75 27.83 60.76
C THR A 307 -41.63 28.38 59.64
N GLY A 308 -42.92 28.59 59.92
CA GLY A 308 -43.86 29.14 58.95
C GLY A 308 -44.15 30.61 59.21
N ARG A 309 -44.64 31.30 58.19
CA ARG A 309 -45.18 32.65 58.31
C ARG A 309 -46.69 32.57 58.18
N LEU A 310 -47.42 33.47 58.80
CA LEU A 310 -48.86 33.62 58.57
C LEU A 310 -49.09 34.95 57.86
N ALA A 311 -49.38 34.91 56.57
CA ALA A 311 -49.86 36.09 55.85
C ALA A 311 -51.37 36.15 55.98
N ILE A 312 -51.83 37.15 56.71
CA ILE A 312 -53.25 37.44 56.82
C ILE A 312 -53.53 38.44 55.72
N THR A 313 -54.27 38.02 54.71
CA THR A 313 -54.67 38.90 53.61
C THR A 313 -56.14 39.21 53.75
N THR A 314 -56.44 40.49 53.80
CA THR A 314 -57.77 41.00 53.60
C THR A 314 -57.89 41.43 52.16
N THR A 315 -58.93 40.94 51.48
CA THR A 315 -59.27 41.39 50.14
C THR A 315 -60.71 41.82 50.16
N SER A 316 -60.91 43.13 50.13
CA SER A 316 -62.18 43.72 49.76
C SER A 316 -62.33 43.61 48.25
N THR A 317 -63.12 42.64 47.78
CA THR A 317 -63.54 42.63 46.39
C THR A 317 -64.74 43.56 46.22
N GLY A 318 -64.93 44.11 45.03
CA GLY A 318 -66.02 45.05 44.76
C GLY A 318 -65.73 46.52 44.95
N SER A 319 -66.54 47.35 44.30
CA SER A 319 -66.44 48.81 44.42
C SER A 319 -67.72 49.41 45.03
N PRO A 320 -67.60 50.34 45.99
CA PRO A 320 -66.41 50.75 46.73
C PRO A 320 -66.10 49.82 47.93
N ALA A 321 -64.81 49.72 48.28
CA ALA A 321 -64.32 48.96 49.45
C ALA A 321 -64.45 49.74 50.77
N ASP A 322 -64.35 49.04 51.91
CA ASP A 322 -64.42 49.60 53.27
C ASP A 322 -63.30 50.67 53.50
N PRO A 323 -63.65 51.94 53.74
CA PRO A 323 -62.65 53.01 53.89
C PRO A 323 -61.81 52.94 55.18
N SER A 324 -62.31 52.31 56.26
CA SER A 324 -61.63 52.23 57.57
C SER A 324 -60.61 51.10 57.68
N GLY A 325 -60.65 50.13 56.76
CA GLY A 325 -59.88 48.89 56.86
C GLY A 325 -60.49 47.92 57.87
N TYR A 326 -59.71 46.95 58.31
CA TYR A 326 -60.12 45.84 59.19
C TYR A 326 -59.15 45.66 60.37
N THR A 327 -59.49 44.80 61.32
CA THR A 327 -58.60 44.37 62.41
C THR A 327 -58.43 42.85 62.43
N VAL A 328 -57.26 42.35 62.83
CA VAL A 328 -56.97 40.91 62.90
C VAL A 328 -56.34 40.50 64.23
N ARG A 329 -56.72 39.31 64.72
CA ARG A 329 -56.15 38.68 65.91
C ARG A 329 -55.71 37.25 65.61
N VAL A 330 -54.54 36.85 66.09
CA VAL A 330 -54.07 35.45 66.02
C VAL A 330 -54.00 34.89 67.43
N ASP A 331 -54.65 33.76 67.66
CA ASP A 331 -54.84 33.09 68.94
C ASP A 331 -55.37 34.02 70.03
N ARG A 332 -54.62 34.19 71.13
CA ARG A 332 -54.98 35.08 72.25
C ARG A 332 -54.18 36.37 72.31
N GLU A 333 -53.33 36.62 71.34
CA GLU A 333 -52.45 37.80 71.29
C GLU A 333 -53.23 39.12 71.02
N PRO A 334 -52.60 40.28 71.21
CA PRO A 334 -53.22 41.59 70.93
C PRO A 334 -53.66 41.75 69.46
N THR A 335 -54.78 42.46 69.24
CA THR A 335 -55.31 42.76 67.90
C THR A 335 -54.40 43.74 67.14
N LEU A 336 -54.23 43.50 65.84
CA LEU A 336 -53.42 44.29 64.93
C LEU A 336 -54.31 44.86 63.81
N SER A 337 -54.10 46.12 63.41
CA SER A 337 -54.83 46.72 62.28
C SER A 337 -54.34 46.19 60.93
N ILE A 338 -55.23 46.07 59.94
CA ILE A 338 -54.93 45.64 58.57
C ILE A 338 -55.86 46.35 57.58
N GLY A 339 -55.33 46.93 56.50
CA GLY A 339 -56.16 47.68 55.52
C GLY A 339 -57.16 46.82 54.74
N ALA A 340 -58.11 47.45 54.06
CA ALA A 340 -59.20 46.76 53.35
C ALA A 340 -58.72 45.78 52.25
N ASN A 341 -57.68 46.17 51.50
CA ASN A 341 -56.96 45.32 50.57
C ASN A 341 -55.48 45.26 50.95
N ALA A 342 -55.19 44.68 52.11
CA ALA A 342 -53.84 44.64 52.65
C ALA A 342 -53.47 43.23 53.07
N THR A 343 -52.17 42.95 53.08
CA THR A 343 -51.63 41.73 53.69
C THR A 343 -50.78 42.14 54.86
N ARG A 344 -51.02 41.52 56.01
CA ARG A 344 -50.17 41.63 57.20
C ARG A 344 -49.58 40.27 57.49
N THR A 345 -48.26 40.19 57.44
CA THR A 345 -47.53 38.95 57.71
C THR A 345 -47.04 38.93 59.16
N ILE A 346 -47.23 37.77 59.80
CA ILE A 346 -46.68 37.44 61.12
C ILE A 346 -45.66 36.33 60.90
N ASP A 347 -44.38 36.63 61.11
CA ASP A 347 -43.27 35.69 60.89
C ASP A 347 -42.98 34.86 62.15
N GLY A 348 -42.33 33.70 61.97
CA GLY A 348 -41.76 32.91 63.06
C GLY A 348 -42.76 32.07 63.85
N LEU A 349 -43.87 31.65 63.23
CA LEU A 349 -44.86 30.79 63.87
C LEU A 349 -44.45 29.31 63.77
N ALA A 350 -44.64 28.60 64.87
CA ALA A 350 -44.34 27.17 64.94
C ALA A 350 -45.29 26.36 64.04
N PRO A 351 -44.82 25.27 63.39
CA PRO A 351 -45.70 24.41 62.63
C PRO A 351 -46.78 23.75 63.52
N GLY A 352 -48.04 23.84 63.12
CA GLY A 352 -49.18 23.36 63.91
C GLY A 352 -50.40 24.28 63.85
N PRO A 353 -51.52 23.94 64.53
CA PRO A 353 -52.77 24.70 64.46
C PRO A 353 -52.72 26.02 65.24
N HIS A 354 -53.20 27.08 64.59
CA HIS A 354 -53.39 28.45 65.09
C HIS A 354 -54.80 28.94 64.71
N THR A 355 -55.36 29.91 65.44
CA THR A 355 -56.69 30.49 65.17
C THR A 355 -56.56 31.96 64.77
N VAL A 356 -57.29 32.43 63.77
CA VAL A 356 -57.22 33.80 63.24
C VAL A 356 -58.62 34.40 63.13
N GLU A 357 -58.83 35.59 63.68
CA GLU A 357 -60.12 36.28 63.70
C GLU A 357 -60.02 37.65 63.04
N LEU A 358 -60.95 38.00 62.14
CA LEU A 358 -61.05 39.32 61.50
C LEU A 358 -62.24 40.12 62.07
N GLY A 359 -62.06 41.39 62.37
CA GLY A 359 -63.10 42.29 62.87
C GLY A 359 -63.12 43.64 62.15
N ASP A 360 -64.09 44.50 62.52
CA ASP A 360 -64.28 45.87 62.02
C ASP A 360 -64.65 45.99 60.52
N ILE A 361 -65.84 45.53 60.10
CA ILE A 361 -66.20 45.36 58.67
C ILE A 361 -67.49 46.12 58.28
N ALA A 362 -67.41 46.93 57.22
CA ALA A 362 -68.49 47.78 56.70
C ALA A 362 -69.64 47.04 56.01
N ASP A 363 -70.85 47.61 56.11
CA ASP A 363 -72.14 46.99 55.75
C ASP A 363 -72.30 46.50 54.29
N ASN A 364 -71.66 47.15 53.31
CA ASN A 364 -71.74 46.77 51.88
C ASN A 364 -70.79 45.62 51.52
N CYS A 365 -70.06 45.13 52.51
CA CYS A 365 -69.12 44.06 52.37
C CYS A 365 -69.36 43.04 53.47
N ALA A 366 -69.28 41.76 53.15
CA ALA A 366 -69.39 40.71 54.16
C ALA A 366 -68.16 39.82 54.09
N VAL A 367 -67.64 39.41 55.26
CA VAL A 367 -66.65 38.32 55.30
C VAL A 367 -67.33 37.11 54.71
N GLN A 368 -66.79 36.65 53.62
CA GLN A 368 -67.27 35.45 52.99
C GLN A 368 -66.72 34.26 53.75
N GLY A 369 -67.63 33.46 54.31
CA GLY A 369 -67.31 32.22 55.01
C GLY A 369 -67.07 32.37 56.50
N GLN A 370 -66.36 31.39 57.08
CA GLN A 370 -66.15 31.29 58.51
C GLN A 370 -65.19 32.36 59.02
N ASN A 371 -65.51 32.92 60.19
CA ASN A 371 -64.70 33.87 60.94
C ASN A 371 -65.07 33.71 62.43
N PRO A 372 -64.14 33.33 63.34
CA PRO A 372 -62.71 33.07 63.13
C PRO A 372 -62.39 31.81 62.30
N ARG A 373 -61.13 31.68 61.86
CA ARG A 373 -60.60 30.58 61.05
C ARG A 373 -59.45 29.88 61.75
N ASN A 374 -59.44 28.55 61.74
CA ASN A 374 -58.30 27.76 62.17
C ASN A 374 -57.37 27.51 60.98
N VAL A 375 -56.07 27.73 61.17
CA VAL A 375 -55.04 27.50 60.16
C VAL A 375 -53.92 26.66 60.77
N SER A 376 -53.41 25.68 60.04
CA SER A 376 -52.23 24.95 60.46
C SER A 376 -51.03 25.54 59.75
N ILE A 377 -50.12 26.14 60.51
CA ILE A 377 -48.88 26.69 59.97
C ILE A 377 -48.00 25.52 59.54
N THR A 378 -47.48 25.60 58.31
CA THR A 378 -46.49 24.66 57.78
C THR A 378 -45.17 25.39 57.63
N ALA A 379 -44.09 24.71 58.01
CA ALA A 379 -42.74 25.25 57.96
C ALA A 379 -42.35 25.71 56.53
N SER A 380 -41.54 26.78 56.40
CA SER A 380 -41.22 27.53 55.16
C SER A 380 -42.34 28.24 54.46
N GLN A 381 -43.55 27.78 54.68
CA GLN A 381 -44.68 28.29 53.96
C GLN A 381 -45.17 29.51 54.70
N THR A 382 -45.44 30.55 53.92
CA THR A 382 -46.38 31.54 54.37
C THR A 382 -47.76 30.90 54.26
N THR A 383 -48.25 30.36 55.36
CA THR A 383 -49.63 29.90 55.45
C THR A 383 -50.50 31.13 55.32
N ALA A 384 -51.17 31.27 54.18
CA ALA A 384 -52.03 32.41 53.94
C ALA A 384 -53.40 32.13 54.55
N VAL A 385 -53.87 33.02 55.40
CA VAL A 385 -55.28 33.08 55.77
C VAL A 385 -55.87 34.29 55.09
N ALA A 386 -56.74 34.03 54.12
CA ALA A 386 -57.43 35.09 53.42
C ALA A 386 -58.81 35.29 54.02
N PHE A 387 -59.12 36.53 54.38
CA PHE A 387 -60.48 36.96 54.56
C PHE A 387 -60.90 37.74 53.32
N THR A 388 -61.80 37.15 52.54
CA THR A 388 -62.47 37.88 51.47
C THR A 388 -63.63 38.62 52.10
N VAL A 389 -63.60 39.93 51.95
CA VAL A 389 -64.68 40.80 52.37
C VAL A 389 -65.36 41.27 51.09
N ALA A 390 -66.36 40.53 50.63
CA ALA A 390 -66.96 40.80 49.33
C ALA A 390 -67.92 41.98 49.43
N CYS A 391 -67.47 43.11 48.91
CA CYS A 391 -68.28 44.11 48.23
C CYS A 391 -68.41 43.64 46.74
N SER A 392 -69.16 44.26 45.81
CA SER A 392 -69.35 43.69 44.42
C SER A 392 -68.73 44.50 43.23
N ALA A 393 -67.96 43.87 42.27
CA ALA A 393 -67.31 44.41 41.02
C ALA A 393 -67.17 43.36 39.86
N THR A 394 -66.94 43.75 38.56
CA THR A 394 -67.34 42.93 37.36
C THR A 394 -66.38 42.62 36.14
N THR A 395 -65.12 43.10 35.97
CA THR A 395 -64.23 42.85 34.75
C THR A 395 -62.69 42.77 35.04
N GLY A 396 -61.81 42.20 34.15
CA GLY A 396 -60.33 42.01 34.36
C GLY A 396 -59.37 42.45 33.20
N THR A 397 -58.04 42.21 33.27
CA THR A 397 -57.01 42.65 32.27
C THR A 397 -55.85 41.61 32.00
N LEU A 398 -55.10 41.72 30.89
CA LEU A 398 -53.96 40.86 30.47
C LEU A 398 -52.83 41.64 29.75
N ALA A 399 -51.58 41.57 30.24
CA ALA A 399 -50.39 42.16 29.61
C ALA A 399 -49.57 41.13 28.82
N ILE A 400 -49.12 41.48 27.60
CA ILE A 400 -48.20 40.70 26.76
C ILE A 400 -46.89 41.46 26.59
N ARG A 401 -45.76 40.87 27.01
CA ARG A 401 -44.41 41.43 26.84
C ARG A 401 -43.66 40.77 25.69
N VAL A 402 -43.14 41.57 24.77
CA VAL A 402 -42.29 41.13 23.66
C VAL A 402 -40.87 41.69 23.84
N ALA A 403 -39.86 40.83 23.71
CA ALA A 403 -38.44 41.20 23.80
C ALA A 403 -37.58 40.53 22.71
N GLY A 404 -36.38 41.06 22.46
CA GLY A 404 -35.36 40.40 21.64
C GLY A 404 -35.44 40.63 20.12
N LEU A 405 -36.38 41.48 19.67
CA LEU A 405 -36.40 41.98 18.28
C LEU A 405 -35.62 43.30 18.16
N PRO A 406 -34.92 43.55 17.04
CA PRO A 406 -34.31 44.84 16.76
C PRO A 406 -35.34 45.98 16.71
N GLU A 407 -34.89 47.20 16.96
CA GLU A 407 -35.75 48.39 16.90
C GLU A 407 -36.41 48.53 15.51
N GLY A 408 -37.73 48.72 15.48
CA GLY A 408 -38.52 48.82 14.24
C GLY A 408 -39.01 47.50 13.65
N VAL A 409 -38.58 46.33 14.17
CA VAL A 409 -39.10 45.02 13.74
C VAL A 409 -40.40 44.69 14.47
N ARG A 410 -41.47 44.44 13.71
CA ARG A 410 -42.77 44.07 14.25
C ARG A 410 -42.78 42.61 14.70
N ALA A 411 -43.25 42.37 15.92
CA ALA A 411 -43.53 41.03 16.40
C ALA A 411 -44.73 40.42 15.67
N ALA A 412 -44.81 39.09 15.60
CA ALA A 412 -45.95 38.37 15.04
C ALA A 412 -46.63 37.56 16.14
N VAL A 413 -47.40 38.24 17.00
CA VAL A 413 -48.07 37.62 18.17
C VAL A 413 -49.59 37.70 18.00
N THR A 414 -50.29 36.59 18.22
CA THR A 414 -51.76 36.53 18.23
C THR A 414 -52.25 36.04 19.59
N VAL A 415 -53.16 36.76 20.22
CA VAL A 415 -53.85 36.36 21.46
C VAL A 415 -55.30 36.01 21.14
N THR A 416 -55.79 34.88 21.64
CA THR A 416 -57.20 34.43 21.50
C THR A 416 -57.80 34.15 22.86
N GLY A 417 -59.11 34.29 23.05
CA GLY A 417 -59.77 34.12 24.36
C GLY A 417 -61.29 33.88 24.31
N PRO A 418 -61.99 33.93 25.46
CA PRO A 418 -63.40 33.60 25.58
C PRO A 418 -64.29 34.54 24.76
N GLY A 419 -65.47 34.07 24.35
CA GLY A 419 -66.42 34.87 23.57
C GLY A 419 -65.97 35.22 22.15
N GLY A 420 -64.94 34.54 21.63
CA GLY A 420 -64.36 34.81 20.31
C GLY A 420 -63.32 35.94 20.32
N TYR A 421 -62.81 36.33 21.49
CA TYR A 421 -61.80 37.37 21.60
C TYR A 421 -60.54 37.02 20.78
N ARG A 422 -60.05 37.96 19.97
CA ARG A 422 -58.81 37.83 19.19
C ARG A 422 -58.13 39.19 19.08
N ALA A 423 -56.84 39.25 19.38
CA ALA A 423 -55.99 40.43 19.24
C ALA A 423 -54.66 40.05 18.56
N GLU A 424 -54.21 40.85 17.60
CA GLU A 424 -52.90 40.71 16.96
C GLU A 424 -51.98 41.81 17.49
N LEU A 425 -50.81 41.44 17.97
CA LEU A 425 -49.87 42.32 18.66
C LEU A 425 -48.55 42.37 17.89
N THR A 426 -48.11 43.59 17.59
CA THR A 426 -46.82 43.84 16.93
C THR A 426 -45.72 44.31 17.89
N SER A 427 -46.07 44.52 19.17
CA SER A 427 -45.18 44.95 20.26
C SER A 427 -45.81 44.60 21.62
N THR A 428 -45.13 44.94 22.73
CA THR A 428 -45.69 44.82 24.09
C THR A 428 -46.98 45.63 24.24
N GLU A 429 -48.04 45.04 24.79
CA GLU A 429 -49.37 45.66 24.95
C GLU A 429 -50.13 45.12 26.19
N THR A 430 -51.03 45.91 26.78
CA THR A 430 -51.95 45.47 27.85
C THR A 430 -53.41 45.57 27.40
N LEU A 431 -54.13 44.45 27.51
CA LEU A 431 -55.52 44.26 27.11
C LEU A 431 -56.44 44.39 28.34
N ALA A 432 -57.39 45.33 28.33
CA ALA A 432 -58.29 45.59 29.47
C ALA A 432 -59.75 45.17 29.21
N ASP A 433 -60.61 45.24 30.24
CA ASP A 433 -62.03 44.90 30.21
C ASP A 433 -62.35 43.48 29.70
N LEU A 434 -61.44 42.57 29.98
CA LEU A 434 -61.53 41.19 29.59
C LEU A 434 -62.53 40.46 30.49
N VAL A 435 -63.43 39.73 29.83
CA VAL A 435 -64.33 38.79 30.52
C VAL A 435 -63.47 37.68 31.13
N PRO A 436 -63.77 37.24 32.36
CA PRO A 436 -63.05 36.14 32.99
C PRO A 436 -63.02 34.88 32.11
N GLY A 437 -61.83 34.30 31.89
CA GLY A 437 -61.63 33.05 31.17
C GLY A 437 -60.20 32.89 30.62
N GLN A 438 -59.97 31.87 29.78
CA GLN A 438 -58.63 31.50 29.30
C GLN A 438 -58.24 32.21 28.00
N TYR A 439 -57.01 32.74 27.94
CA TYR A 439 -56.44 33.42 26.78
C TYR A 439 -55.13 32.76 26.33
N THR A 440 -54.97 32.48 25.04
CA THR A 440 -53.78 31.84 24.45
C THR A 440 -53.03 32.79 23.54
N MET A 441 -51.75 33.02 23.83
CA MET A 441 -50.76 33.74 23.02
C MET A 441 -50.04 32.74 22.10
N ASN A 442 -49.95 33.03 20.79
CA ASN A 442 -49.16 32.31 19.81
C ASN A 442 -48.22 33.31 19.10
N ALA A 443 -46.94 33.01 19.02
CA ALA A 443 -45.90 33.83 18.41
C ALA A 443 -45.24 33.10 17.23
N ALA A 444 -45.08 33.78 16.09
CA ALA A 444 -44.41 33.25 14.90
C ALA A 444 -43.03 33.89 14.70
N SER A 445 -42.12 33.19 14.03
CA SER A 445 -40.80 33.72 13.62
C SER A 445 -40.94 34.92 12.68
N VAL A 446 -40.02 35.87 12.80
CA VAL A 446 -40.00 37.10 12.00
C VAL A 446 -38.62 37.27 11.36
N SER A 447 -38.59 37.67 10.09
CA SER A 447 -37.35 37.90 9.36
C SER A 447 -37.17 39.39 9.10
N SER A 448 -35.98 39.92 9.38
CA SER A 448 -35.63 41.32 9.15
C SER A 448 -34.16 41.43 8.75
N GLY A 449 -33.87 42.17 7.68
CA GLY A 449 -32.50 42.40 7.22
C GLY A 449 -31.72 41.12 6.84
N GLY A 450 -32.39 40.05 6.43
CA GLY A 450 -31.76 38.75 6.11
C GLY A 450 -31.58 37.81 7.32
N THR A 451 -31.81 38.30 8.54
CA THR A 451 -31.74 37.50 9.77
C THR A 451 -33.13 37.04 10.19
N THR A 452 -33.29 35.75 10.48
CA THR A 452 -34.53 35.18 11.01
C THR A 452 -34.46 35.09 12.54
N TYR A 453 -35.47 35.65 13.20
CA TYR A 453 -35.60 35.67 14.65
C TYR A 453 -36.70 34.70 15.09
N ALA A 454 -36.38 33.72 15.93
CA ALA A 454 -37.30 32.70 16.40
C ALA A 454 -37.84 33.01 17.81
N PRO A 455 -39.16 32.86 18.08
CA PRO A 455 -39.77 33.15 19.38
C PRO A 455 -39.62 31.99 20.38
N SER A 456 -39.44 32.31 21.65
CA SER A 456 -39.49 31.38 22.77
C SER A 456 -40.24 31.99 23.97
N PRO A 457 -41.31 31.33 24.47
CA PRO A 457 -42.02 30.21 23.84
C PRO A 457 -42.84 30.68 22.63
N ALA A 458 -43.06 29.79 21.65
CA ALA A 458 -43.91 30.08 20.48
C ALA A 458 -45.43 30.04 20.79
N SER A 459 -45.84 29.53 21.96
CA SER A 459 -47.24 29.56 22.43
C SER A 459 -47.33 29.48 23.96
N ARG A 460 -48.30 30.17 24.58
CA ARG A 460 -48.59 30.11 26.02
C ARG A 460 -50.04 30.50 26.32
N THR A 461 -50.71 29.76 27.21
CA THR A 461 -52.09 30.06 27.68
C THR A 461 -52.10 30.59 29.11
N VAL A 462 -52.98 31.55 29.43
CA VAL A 462 -53.14 32.21 30.73
C VAL A 462 -54.61 32.51 31.06
N ALA A 463 -54.99 32.40 32.33
CA ALA A 463 -56.34 32.72 32.80
C ALA A 463 -56.46 34.20 33.21
N VAL A 464 -57.52 34.87 32.78
CA VAL A 464 -57.91 36.22 33.22
C VAL A 464 -59.16 36.11 34.10
N SER A 465 -59.23 36.84 35.22
CA SER A 465 -60.34 36.82 36.19
C SER A 465 -60.87 38.23 36.47
N ALA A 466 -62.12 38.36 36.92
CA ALA A 466 -62.73 39.66 37.21
C ALA A 466 -61.97 40.34 38.36
N GLY A 467 -61.63 41.61 38.17
CA GLY A 467 -60.82 42.43 39.07
C GLY A 467 -59.31 42.18 39.01
N ALA A 468 -58.84 41.25 38.17
CA ALA A 468 -57.43 40.82 38.14
C ALA A 468 -56.71 41.16 36.84
N ALA A 469 -55.39 41.36 36.92
CA ALA A 469 -54.48 41.55 35.79
C ALA A 469 -53.57 40.32 35.63
N ALA A 470 -53.51 39.73 34.43
CA ALA A 470 -52.61 38.62 34.08
C ALA A 470 -51.41 39.10 33.22
N GLU A 471 -50.33 38.33 33.13
CA GLU A 471 -49.15 38.67 32.29
C GLU A 471 -48.56 37.44 31.56
N VAL A 472 -48.13 37.60 30.30
CA VAL A 472 -47.38 36.61 29.49
C VAL A 472 -46.23 37.31 28.74
N ALA A 473 -45.07 36.64 28.61
CA ALA A 473 -43.91 37.16 27.87
C ALA A 473 -43.46 36.21 26.74
N VAL A 474 -42.89 36.76 25.67
CA VAL A 474 -42.23 36.06 24.56
C VAL A 474 -40.93 36.79 24.17
N ALA A 475 -39.84 36.04 24.01
CA ALA A 475 -38.53 36.55 23.59
C ALA A 475 -38.17 36.02 22.20
N TYR A 476 -37.59 36.87 21.36
CA TYR A 476 -37.07 36.54 20.04
C TYR A 476 -35.54 36.56 20.05
N ALA A 477 -34.89 35.62 19.36
CA ALA A 477 -33.43 35.61 19.20
C ALA A 477 -33.05 35.31 17.75
N ALA A 478 -31.95 35.90 17.27
CA ALA A 478 -31.40 35.59 15.95
C ALA A 478 -30.98 34.11 15.91
N ALA A 479 -31.44 33.36 14.91
CA ALA A 479 -30.93 32.02 14.67
C ALA A 479 -29.44 32.12 14.31
N SER A 480 -28.57 31.41 15.03
CA SER A 480 -27.15 31.30 14.69
C SER A 480 -27.00 30.58 13.35
N ALA A 481 -26.19 31.12 12.44
CA ALA A 481 -25.84 30.43 11.21
C ALA A 481 -25.08 29.13 11.55
N PRO A 482 -25.28 28.03 10.80
CA PRO A 482 -24.48 26.82 10.96
C PRO A 482 -22.99 27.13 10.73
N SER A 483 -22.12 26.51 11.54
CA SER A 483 -20.66 26.56 11.39
C SER A 483 -20.10 25.45 10.51
N LEU A 484 -20.80 24.32 10.45
CA LEU A 484 -20.42 23.14 9.68
C LEU A 484 -20.47 23.48 8.19
N ASN A 485 -19.43 23.09 7.46
CA ASN A 485 -19.40 23.13 6.01
C ASN A 485 -18.93 21.79 5.47
N LEU A 486 -19.64 21.23 4.49
CA LEU A 486 -19.22 20.07 3.73
C LEU A 486 -18.70 20.53 2.36
N SER A 487 -17.77 19.76 1.81
CA SER A 487 -17.24 20.03 0.48
C SER A 487 -16.76 18.74 -0.15
N ILE A 488 -16.80 18.65 -1.48
CA ILE A 488 -16.19 17.52 -2.20
C ILE A 488 -14.77 17.90 -2.62
N ALA A 489 -13.77 17.27 -2.00
CA ALA A 489 -12.37 17.43 -2.37
C ALA A 489 -12.05 16.82 -3.75
N GLY A 490 -12.83 15.83 -4.17
CA GLY A 490 -12.83 15.25 -5.51
C GLY A 490 -13.29 13.80 -5.53
N PHE A 491 -13.10 13.12 -6.66
CA PHE A 491 -13.40 11.70 -6.80
C PHE A 491 -12.37 10.98 -7.66
N ASN A 492 -12.27 9.66 -7.49
CA ASN A 492 -11.42 8.79 -8.30
C ASN A 492 -12.17 7.52 -8.72
N LEU A 493 -11.87 7.02 -9.92
CA LEU A 493 -12.23 5.69 -10.39
C LEU A 493 -11.00 4.79 -10.39
N THR A 494 -11.05 3.67 -9.66
CA THR A 494 -9.94 2.71 -9.57
C THR A 494 -10.35 1.33 -10.10
N GLN A 495 -9.63 0.82 -11.10
CA GLN A 495 -9.75 -0.55 -11.66
C GLN A 495 -8.62 -1.48 -11.20
N SER A 496 -7.47 -0.90 -10.88
CA SER A 496 -6.29 -1.61 -10.39
C SER A 496 -5.38 -0.63 -9.66
N VAL A 497 -4.87 0.39 -10.37
CA VAL A 497 -4.11 1.51 -9.81
C VAL A 497 -4.43 2.76 -10.64
N GLN A 498 -5.06 3.75 -10.03
CA GLN A 498 -5.41 5.00 -10.70
C GLN A 498 -5.12 6.20 -9.79
N SER A 499 -4.81 7.34 -10.40
CA SER A 499 -4.52 8.58 -9.67
C SER A 499 -5.77 9.44 -9.49
N PHE A 500 -5.85 10.11 -8.34
CA PHE A 500 -6.96 11.03 -8.04
C PHE A 500 -7.13 12.15 -9.08
N GLY A 501 -6.04 12.54 -9.75
CA GLY A 501 -6.03 13.52 -10.84
C GLY A 501 -6.43 12.98 -12.22
N ASN A 502 -6.84 11.71 -12.34
CA ASN A 502 -7.21 11.07 -13.62
C ASN A 502 -6.05 11.04 -14.65
N GLU A 503 -4.81 10.96 -14.17
CA GLU A 503 -3.60 10.89 -15.01
C GLU A 503 -3.36 9.46 -15.51
N VAL A 504 -3.68 8.47 -14.67
CA VAL A 504 -3.60 7.06 -15.03
C VAL A 504 -4.92 6.65 -15.70
N PRO A 505 -4.91 6.30 -17.00
CA PRO A 505 -6.11 6.04 -17.75
C PRO A 505 -6.83 4.77 -17.29
N LEU A 506 -8.15 4.82 -17.34
CA LEU A 506 -9.04 3.67 -17.22
C LEU A 506 -9.00 2.85 -18.51
N LEU A 507 -9.12 1.54 -18.37
CA LEU A 507 -9.40 0.61 -19.46
C LEU A 507 -10.90 0.51 -19.70
N SER A 508 -11.31 0.73 -20.94
CA SER A 508 -12.71 0.63 -21.35
C SER A 508 -13.26 -0.79 -21.15
N GLY A 509 -14.52 -0.89 -20.71
CA GLY A 509 -15.20 -2.16 -20.56
C GLY A 509 -14.94 -2.89 -19.24
N ARG A 510 -14.10 -2.33 -18.37
CA ARG A 510 -13.73 -2.92 -17.08
C ARG A 510 -14.36 -2.16 -15.91
N ASP A 511 -14.87 -2.89 -14.93
CA ASP A 511 -15.46 -2.33 -13.72
C ASP A 511 -14.45 -1.44 -12.97
N ALA A 512 -14.94 -0.44 -12.25
CA ALA A 512 -14.12 0.47 -11.46
C ALA A 512 -14.80 0.82 -10.14
N LEU A 513 -14.04 0.92 -9.05
CA LEU A 513 -14.51 1.52 -7.81
C LEU A 513 -14.48 3.04 -7.93
N LEU A 514 -15.65 3.68 -7.87
CA LEU A 514 -15.76 5.11 -7.63
C LEU A 514 -15.58 5.39 -6.14
N ARG A 515 -14.73 6.34 -5.80
CA ARG A 515 -14.58 6.89 -4.45
C ARG A 515 -14.73 8.40 -4.50
N VAL A 516 -15.72 8.95 -3.81
CA VAL A 516 -15.92 10.40 -3.63
C VAL A 516 -15.42 10.80 -2.25
N VAL A 517 -14.56 11.81 -2.19
CA VAL A 517 -13.96 12.32 -0.95
C VAL A 517 -14.72 13.58 -0.54
N VAL A 518 -15.55 13.46 0.49
CA VAL A 518 -16.22 14.59 1.15
C VAL A 518 -15.44 14.96 2.40
N LEU A 519 -15.24 16.25 2.63
CA LEU A 519 -14.58 16.80 3.81
C LEU A 519 -15.50 17.75 4.56
N ALA A 520 -15.38 17.76 5.89
CA ALA A 520 -15.98 18.77 6.76
C ALA A 520 -14.92 19.76 7.27
N ASN A 521 -15.31 20.99 7.57
CA ASN A 521 -14.42 21.97 8.19
C ASN A 521 -14.22 21.74 9.70
N GLU A 522 -15.09 20.97 10.35
CA GLU A 522 -15.06 20.70 11.80
C GLU A 522 -15.55 19.30 12.16
N SER A 523 -15.26 18.87 13.39
CA SER A 523 -15.77 17.60 13.93
C SER A 523 -17.29 17.61 13.98
N ASN A 524 -17.91 16.55 13.45
CA ASN A 524 -19.36 16.51 13.21
C ASN A 524 -19.92 15.09 13.37
N THR A 525 -21.24 14.99 13.32
CA THR A 525 -21.99 13.72 13.25
C THR A 525 -22.88 13.65 12.00
N ALA A 526 -22.51 14.40 10.96
CA ALA A 526 -23.29 14.48 9.73
C ALA A 526 -23.16 13.17 8.93
N THR A 527 -24.26 12.77 8.30
CA THR A 527 -24.34 11.56 7.45
C THR A 527 -24.93 11.90 6.07
N PRO A 528 -24.31 12.84 5.33
CA PRO A 528 -24.87 13.32 4.08
C PRO A 528 -24.87 12.22 3.01
N GLN A 529 -25.93 12.20 2.19
CA GLN A 529 -25.94 11.42 0.96
C GLN A 529 -25.06 12.11 -0.09
N VAL A 530 -24.36 11.32 -0.92
CA VAL A 530 -23.68 11.83 -2.12
C VAL A 530 -24.44 11.37 -3.36
N ARG A 531 -24.74 12.29 -4.27
CA ARG A 531 -25.29 11.99 -5.58
C ARG A 531 -24.18 12.05 -6.63
N VAL A 532 -24.03 11.02 -7.45
CA VAL A 532 -23.09 11.02 -8.58
C VAL A 532 -23.85 10.81 -9.88
N ARG A 533 -23.60 11.66 -10.86
CA ARG A 533 -24.20 11.64 -12.19
C ARG A 533 -23.15 11.25 -13.23
N LEU A 534 -23.42 10.17 -13.97
CA LEU A 534 -22.54 9.67 -15.03
C LEU A 534 -23.11 10.11 -16.38
N TYR A 535 -22.24 10.64 -17.24
CA TYR A 535 -22.59 11.10 -18.58
C TYR A 535 -21.78 10.34 -19.63
N ASP A 536 -22.40 10.13 -20.79
CA ASP A 536 -21.72 9.76 -22.03
C ASP A 536 -21.72 10.99 -22.97
N GLY A 537 -20.55 11.62 -23.10
CA GLY A 537 -20.45 12.95 -23.68
C GLY A 537 -21.28 13.94 -22.87
N GLY A 538 -22.30 14.56 -23.48
CA GLY A 538 -23.23 15.47 -22.80
C GLY A 538 -24.48 14.80 -22.23
N THR A 539 -24.69 13.50 -22.47
CA THR A 539 -25.95 12.82 -22.14
C THR A 539 -25.85 12.16 -20.77
N LEU A 540 -26.75 12.49 -19.84
CA LEU A 540 -26.85 11.80 -18.56
C LEU A 540 -27.30 10.35 -18.79
N VAL A 541 -26.51 9.38 -18.35
CA VAL A 541 -26.79 7.94 -18.54
C VAL A 541 -27.13 7.22 -17.24
N GLU A 542 -26.71 7.76 -16.08
CA GLU A 542 -26.96 7.16 -14.78
C GLU A 542 -26.86 8.18 -13.65
N THR A 543 -27.63 7.99 -12.58
CA THR A 543 -27.53 8.75 -11.33
C THR A 543 -27.48 7.77 -10.17
N LEU A 544 -26.42 7.87 -9.38
CA LEU A 544 -26.16 7.06 -8.19
C LEU A 544 -26.43 7.90 -6.95
N ALA A 545 -27.04 7.29 -5.95
CA ALA A 545 -27.22 7.85 -4.62
C ALA A 545 -26.44 6.98 -3.64
N ILE A 546 -25.35 7.51 -3.09
CA ILE A 546 -24.39 6.79 -2.26
C ILE A 546 -24.62 7.22 -0.80
N PRO A 547 -24.97 6.30 0.12
CA PRO A 547 -25.15 6.64 1.53
C PRO A 547 -23.81 6.95 2.21
N ALA A 548 -23.86 7.66 3.33
CA ALA A 548 -22.69 7.89 4.17
C ALA A 548 -22.08 6.56 4.66
N PRO A 549 -20.75 6.39 4.57
CA PRO A 549 -20.08 5.16 4.99
C PRO A 549 -19.93 5.04 6.51
N ALA A 550 -20.10 6.15 7.25
CA ALA A 550 -19.89 6.25 8.69
C ALA A 550 -20.76 7.40 9.27
N ASP A 551 -20.81 7.48 10.60
CA ASP A 551 -21.63 8.47 11.35
C ASP A 551 -20.96 9.86 11.46
N THR A 552 -19.97 10.15 10.61
CA THR A 552 -19.23 11.41 10.59
C THR A 552 -18.59 11.64 9.22
N VAL A 553 -18.44 12.92 8.84
CA VAL A 553 -17.66 13.33 7.67
C VAL A 553 -16.23 13.69 8.10
N PRO A 554 -15.18 13.10 7.50
CA PRO A 554 -13.79 13.40 7.85
C PRO A 554 -13.41 14.88 7.68
N THR A 555 -12.56 15.42 8.56
CA THR A 555 -11.99 16.77 8.41
C THR A 555 -10.74 16.83 7.54
N GLY A 556 -10.22 15.66 7.14
CA GLY A 556 -9.03 15.54 6.32
C GLY A 556 -9.06 14.30 5.43
N ARG A 557 -8.31 14.36 4.33
CA ARG A 557 -8.27 13.29 3.32
C ARG A 557 -7.52 12.06 3.84
N MET A 558 -8.18 10.90 3.76
CA MET A 558 -7.63 9.60 4.20
C MET A 558 -7.76 8.54 3.10
N ASP A 559 -6.95 8.64 2.05
CA ASP A 559 -7.07 7.80 0.85
C ASP A 559 -6.92 6.30 1.08
N GLY A 560 -6.21 5.89 2.13
CA GLY A 560 -5.95 4.47 2.43
C GLY A 560 -7.08 3.75 3.15
N VAL A 561 -8.21 4.42 3.43
CA VAL A 561 -9.33 3.90 4.22
C VAL A 561 -10.63 3.99 3.42
N LEU A 562 -11.37 2.88 3.29
CA LEU A 562 -12.64 2.87 2.52
C LEU A 562 -13.78 3.58 3.27
N GLY A 563 -13.83 3.46 4.60
CA GLY A 563 -14.88 4.04 5.44
C GLY A 563 -14.88 5.57 5.50
N THR A 564 -13.90 6.23 4.90
CA THR A 564 -13.78 7.69 4.85
C THR A 564 -14.22 8.29 3.50
N THR A 565 -14.69 7.45 2.57
CA THR A 565 -15.12 7.87 1.23
C THR A 565 -16.46 7.26 0.83
N TRP A 566 -17.22 7.97 0.00
CA TRP A 566 -18.49 7.49 -0.56
C TRP A 566 -18.18 6.64 -1.77
N ASN A 567 -18.42 5.33 -1.64
CA ASN A 567 -17.93 4.34 -2.59
C ASN A 567 -19.07 3.72 -3.40
N ALA A 568 -18.86 3.51 -4.70
CA ALA A 568 -19.80 2.78 -5.56
C ALA A 568 -19.04 2.00 -6.64
N LEU A 569 -19.53 0.80 -6.99
CA LEU A 569 -19.01 0.06 -8.12
C LEU A 569 -19.63 0.60 -9.41
N ILE A 570 -18.79 1.03 -10.35
CA ILE A 570 -19.20 1.44 -11.69
C ILE A 570 -18.97 0.26 -12.64
N PRO A 571 -20.03 -0.32 -13.23
CA PRO A 571 -19.87 -1.44 -14.14
C PRO A 571 -19.14 -1.01 -15.41
N GLY A 572 -18.32 -1.90 -15.97
CA GLY A 572 -17.47 -1.67 -17.13
C GLY A 572 -18.25 -1.29 -18.39
N SER A 573 -19.54 -1.65 -18.45
CA SER A 573 -20.46 -1.18 -19.49
C SER A 573 -20.63 0.35 -19.51
N ARG A 574 -20.35 1.05 -18.40
CA ARG A 574 -20.33 2.52 -18.29
C ARG A 574 -18.93 3.11 -18.48
N ILE A 575 -17.87 2.34 -18.30
CA ILE A 575 -16.49 2.79 -18.51
C ILE A 575 -16.15 2.75 -20.01
N ARG A 576 -16.45 3.86 -20.70
CA ARG A 576 -16.22 4.03 -22.15
C ARG A 576 -15.62 5.40 -22.44
N ARG A 577 -15.02 5.55 -23.63
CA ARG A 577 -14.61 6.88 -24.13
C ARG A 577 -15.81 7.80 -24.12
N GLY A 578 -15.65 9.00 -23.55
CA GLY A 578 -16.74 9.98 -23.39
C GLY A 578 -17.35 10.01 -21.98
N LEU A 579 -16.99 9.07 -21.09
CA LEU A 579 -17.45 9.08 -19.70
C LEU A 579 -17.12 10.40 -19.01
N ARG A 580 -18.13 11.03 -18.38
CA ARG A 580 -17.95 12.19 -17.48
C ARG A 580 -18.68 11.98 -16.17
N LEU A 581 -18.16 12.56 -15.08
CA LEU A 581 -18.74 12.45 -13.74
C LEU A 581 -18.97 13.83 -13.13
N LEU A 582 -20.07 13.95 -12.38
CA LEU A 582 -20.40 15.10 -11.55
C LEU A 582 -20.94 14.58 -10.21
N ALA A 583 -20.40 15.07 -9.10
CA ALA A 583 -20.82 14.67 -7.76
C ALA A 583 -21.39 15.88 -7.00
N ASP A 584 -22.40 15.63 -6.17
CA ASP A 584 -22.98 16.57 -5.23
C ASP A 584 -23.04 15.91 -3.84
N VAL A 585 -22.63 16.61 -2.79
CA VAL A 585 -22.89 16.22 -1.40
C VAL A 585 -24.17 16.91 -0.94
N ASP A 586 -24.92 16.23 -0.09
CA ASP A 586 -26.23 16.67 0.42
C ASP A 586 -27.16 17.27 -0.64
N PRO A 587 -27.51 16.50 -1.70
CA PRO A 587 -28.34 16.99 -2.79
C PRO A 587 -29.77 17.38 -2.34
N SER A 588 -30.18 16.98 -1.14
CA SER A 588 -31.47 17.31 -0.52
C SER A 588 -31.42 18.57 0.35
N ASN A 589 -30.23 19.09 0.65
CA ASN A 589 -29.99 20.12 1.65
C ASN A 589 -30.69 19.76 2.99
N ALA A 590 -30.33 18.59 3.53
CA ALA A 590 -30.87 18.06 4.79
C ALA A 590 -29.96 18.39 6.00
N THR A 591 -28.68 18.65 5.75
CA THR A 591 -27.65 19.05 6.70
C THR A 591 -27.52 20.56 6.60
N PRO A 592 -27.69 21.34 7.69
CA PRO A 592 -27.44 22.77 7.64
C PRO A 592 -25.95 23.08 7.46
N GLU A 593 -25.61 23.85 6.42
CA GLU A 593 -24.23 24.18 6.06
C GLU A 593 -23.95 25.69 6.01
N ALA A 594 -22.70 26.05 6.26
CA ALA A 594 -22.22 27.44 6.22
C ALA A 594 -22.09 27.96 4.78
N ASP A 595 -21.75 27.10 3.83
CA ASP A 595 -21.65 27.37 2.39
C ASP A 595 -22.21 26.18 1.60
N GLU A 596 -23.20 26.44 0.75
CA GLU A 596 -23.84 25.41 -0.09
C GLU A 596 -23.24 25.39 -1.50
N THR A 597 -22.38 26.35 -1.82
CA THR A 597 -21.91 26.59 -3.19
C THR A 597 -20.74 25.69 -3.59
N ASP A 598 -20.07 25.07 -2.63
CA ASP A 598 -18.98 24.11 -2.81
C ASP A 598 -19.41 22.64 -2.63
N ASN A 599 -20.71 22.39 -2.53
CA ASN A 599 -21.29 21.04 -2.47
C ASN A 599 -21.20 20.26 -3.79
N MET A 600 -20.84 20.90 -4.90
CA MET A 600 -20.73 20.28 -6.22
C MET A 600 -19.28 20.19 -6.70
N TYR A 601 -18.86 19.00 -7.17
CA TYR A 601 -17.56 18.78 -7.77
C TYR A 601 -17.60 18.03 -9.12
N PRO A 602 -16.90 18.55 -10.15
CA PRO A 602 -16.32 19.90 -10.19
C PRO A 602 -17.41 20.98 -10.28
N SER A 603 -17.14 22.15 -9.71
CA SER A 603 -18.05 23.31 -9.77
C SER A 603 -18.34 23.81 -11.20
N GLY A 604 -17.43 23.53 -12.15
CA GLY A 604 -17.59 23.85 -13.58
C GLY A 604 -18.45 22.86 -14.39
N GLY A 605 -19.01 21.82 -13.75
CA GLY A 605 -19.81 20.78 -14.40
C GLY A 605 -19.07 19.46 -14.63
N PRO A 606 -19.66 18.50 -15.37
CA PRO A 606 -19.16 17.12 -15.41
C PRO A 606 -17.72 16.99 -15.96
N GLN A 607 -16.83 16.34 -15.21
CA GLN A 607 -15.43 16.09 -15.57
C GLN A 607 -15.29 14.87 -16.47
N ALA A 608 -14.63 15.03 -17.62
CA ALA A 608 -14.28 13.90 -18.48
C ALA A 608 -13.24 12.98 -17.81
N GLN A 609 -13.41 11.67 -17.98
CA GLN A 609 -12.46 10.66 -17.52
C GLN A 609 -11.52 10.22 -18.66
N SER A 610 -10.29 9.87 -18.30
CA SER A 610 -9.29 9.38 -19.24
C SER A 610 -9.55 7.88 -19.46
N VAL A 611 -10.15 7.52 -20.59
CA VAL A 611 -10.49 6.13 -20.91
C VAL A 611 -9.82 5.70 -22.21
N ARG A 612 -9.06 4.61 -22.17
CA ARG A 612 -8.37 4.00 -23.31
C ARG A 612 -8.88 2.58 -23.57
N THR A 613 -8.63 2.09 -24.78
CA THR A 613 -8.95 0.72 -25.21
C THR A 613 -7.67 -0.07 -25.40
N ALA A 614 -7.67 -1.35 -25.06
CA ALA A 614 -6.58 -2.28 -25.36
C ALA A 614 -7.18 -3.61 -25.88
N PRO A 615 -6.46 -4.37 -26.72
CA PRO A 615 -6.91 -5.71 -27.12
C PRO A 615 -6.80 -6.71 -25.95
N PRO A 616 -7.58 -7.81 -25.95
CA PRO A 616 -7.36 -8.94 -25.03
C PRO A 616 -5.94 -9.50 -25.14
N LEU A 617 -5.44 -10.10 -24.05
CA LEU A 617 -4.19 -10.86 -24.10
C LEU A 617 -4.42 -12.20 -24.82
N SER A 618 -3.74 -12.44 -25.94
CA SER A 618 -3.71 -13.76 -26.58
C SER A 618 -2.42 -14.49 -26.21
N VAL A 619 -2.55 -15.63 -25.53
CA VAL A 619 -1.43 -16.41 -24.97
C VAL A 619 -1.62 -17.91 -25.21
N VAL A 620 -0.51 -18.61 -25.37
CA VAL A 620 -0.39 -20.07 -25.40
C VAL A 620 0.45 -20.48 -24.21
N LEU A 621 -0.15 -21.26 -23.29
CA LEU A 621 0.56 -21.86 -22.17
C LEU A 621 1.11 -23.22 -22.62
N VAL A 622 2.43 -23.41 -22.57
CA VAL A 622 3.11 -24.59 -23.08
C VAL A 622 3.56 -25.46 -21.91
N PRO A 623 2.96 -26.64 -21.66
CA PRO A 623 3.50 -27.57 -20.67
C PRO A 623 4.85 -28.11 -21.14
N VAL A 624 5.92 -27.76 -20.45
CA VAL A 624 7.29 -28.18 -20.80
C VAL A 624 7.67 -29.41 -19.99
N ARG A 625 8.08 -30.47 -20.69
CA ARG A 625 8.62 -31.71 -20.14
C ARG A 625 10.13 -31.77 -20.34
N GLN A 626 10.87 -32.03 -19.27
CA GLN A 626 12.34 -32.06 -19.28
C GLN A 626 12.86 -33.47 -19.52
N SER A 627 13.68 -33.68 -20.57
CA SER A 627 14.28 -34.99 -20.83
C SER A 627 15.27 -35.42 -19.74
N ALA A 628 15.95 -34.47 -19.08
CA ALA A 628 16.95 -34.77 -18.05
C ALA A 628 16.38 -35.49 -16.81
N ASN A 629 15.17 -35.15 -16.38
CA ASN A 629 14.60 -35.62 -15.11
C ASN A 629 13.12 -36.03 -15.20
N GLN A 630 12.51 -35.93 -16.39
CA GLN A 630 11.11 -36.25 -16.67
C GLN A 630 10.09 -35.37 -15.93
N LEU A 631 10.50 -34.27 -15.29
CA LEU A 631 9.59 -33.29 -14.71
C LEU A 631 8.80 -32.57 -15.82
N GLN A 632 7.54 -32.28 -15.54
CA GLN A 632 6.62 -31.64 -16.48
C GLN A 632 5.83 -30.53 -15.79
N GLY A 633 5.71 -29.38 -16.46
CA GLY A 633 4.85 -28.29 -15.99
C GLY A 633 3.37 -28.68 -15.92
N ASP A 634 2.72 -28.32 -14.82
CA ASP A 634 1.31 -28.55 -14.51
C ASP A 634 0.39 -27.46 -15.10
N VAL A 635 0.26 -27.45 -16.43
CA VAL A 635 -0.77 -26.63 -17.08
C VAL A 635 -1.68 -27.49 -17.95
N THR A 636 -2.97 -27.30 -17.75
CA THR A 636 -4.06 -28.01 -18.43
C THR A 636 -5.18 -27.03 -18.72
N THR A 637 -6.10 -27.39 -19.62
CA THR A 637 -7.30 -26.57 -19.88
C THR A 637 -8.11 -26.29 -18.61
N ALA A 638 -8.08 -27.18 -17.62
CA ALA A 638 -8.84 -27.05 -16.38
C ALA A 638 -8.22 -26.08 -15.36
N ASN A 639 -6.91 -25.83 -15.41
CA ASN A 639 -6.22 -24.96 -14.45
C ASN A 639 -5.60 -23.69 -15.09
N ARG A 640 -5.68 -23.53 -16.42
CA ARG A 640 -5.04 -22.41 -17.15
C ARG A 640 -5.41 -21.03 -16.60
N ASP A 641 -6.64 -20.83 -16.14
CA ASP A 641 -7.11 -19.52 -15.67
C ASP A 641 -6.39 -19.11 -14.37
N ARG A 642 -5.89 -20.07 -13.58
CA ARG A 642 -5.07 -19.79 -12.37
C ARG A 642 -3.72 -19.16 -12.68
N TYR A 643 -3.23 -19.29 -13.91
CA TYR A 643 -1.99 -18.64 -14.37
C TYR A 643 -2.24 -17.18 -14.77
N LEU A 644 -3.45 -16.81 -15.16
CA LEU A 644 -3.75 -15.52 -15.80
C LEU A 644 -4.69 -14.62 -15.00
N ASP A 645 -5.36 -15.16 -13.97
CA ASP A 645 -6.28 -14.41 -13.10
C ASP A 645 -5.60 -13.16 -12.51
N PHE A 646 -4.46 -13.32 -11.86
CA PHE A 646 -3.72 -12.20 -11.30
C PHE A 646 -3.26 -11.19 -12.36
N THR A 647 -2.77 -11.67 -13.52
CA THR A 647 -2.41 -10.82 -14.67
C THR A 647 -3.60 -9.95 -15.11
N GLN A 648 -4.81 -10.52 -15.19
CA GLN A 648 -6.02 -9.76 -15.54
C GLN A 648 -6.40 -8.76 -14.45
N ARG A 649 -6.26 -9.12 -13.17
CA ARG A 649 -6.55 -8.21 -12.05
C ARG A 649 -5.63 -7.00 -12.01
N ILE A 650 -4.36 -7.12 -12.37
CA ILE A 650 -3.43 -6.00 -12.24
C ILE A 650 -3.22 -5.20 -13.53
N TYR A 651 -3.04 -5.87 -14.68
CA TYR A 651 -2.64 -5.19 -15.91
C TYR A 651 -3.81 -4.58 -16.68
N PRO A 652 -3.55 -3.58 -17.57
CA PRO A 652 -4.54 -2.97 -18.44
C PRO A 652 -4.95 -3.91 -19.60
N ILE A 653 -5.49 -5.10 -19.27
CA ILE A 653 -6.03 -6.06 -20.22
C ILE A 653 -7.54 -6.25 -19.98
N PRO A 654 -8.38 -6.21 -21.02
CA PRO A 654 -9.83 -6.32 -20.86
C PRO A 654 -10.28 -7.76 -20.60
N GLY A 655 -9.37 -8.71 -20.80
CA GLY A 655 -9.56 -10.15 -20.71
C GLY A 655 -8.44 -10.87 -21.46
N TYR A 656 -8.52 -12.19 -21.53
CA TYR A 656 -7.53 -13.01 -22.23
C TYR A 656 -8.17 -14.14 -23.05
N GLN A 657 -7.42 -14.61 -24.05
CA GLN A 657 -7.65 -15.84 -24.80
C GLN A 657 -6.44 -16.74 -24.58
N ALA A 658 -6.65 -17.86 -23.88
CA ALA A 658 -5.59 -18.76 -23.44
C ALA A 658 -5.80 -20.16 -23.99
N ASP A 659 -4.86 -20.61 -24.83
CA ASP A 659 -4.80 -22.00 -25.29
C ASP A 659 -3.71 -22.76 -24.52
N VAL A 660 -3.88 -24.07 -24.38
CA VAL A 660 -2.86 -24.95 -23.81
C VAL A 660 -2.30 -25.79 -24.95
N HIS A 661 -1.01 -25.64 -25.20
CA HIS A 661 -0.29 -26.36 -26.24
C HIS A 661 -0.15 -27.85 -25.86
N ALA A 662 0.10 -28.72 -26.85
CA ALA A 662 0.59 -30.07 -26.58
C ALA A 662 1.83 -30.05 -25.66
N VAL A 663 2.13 -31.16 -24.97
CA VAL A 663 3.32 -31.20 -24.13
C VAL A 663 4.58 -31.06 -25.01
N TYR A 664 5.33 -29.98 -24.80
CA TYR A 664 6.61 -29.75 -25.45
C TYR A 664 7.71 -30.42 -24.64
N THR A 665 8.49 -31.31 -25.26
CA THR A 665 9.62 -31.98 -24.61
C THR A 665 10.92 -31.26 -24.97
N THR A 666 11.55 -30.62 -23.99
CA THR A 666 12.89 -30.07 -24.17
C THR A 666 13.93 -31.19 -24.07
N ALA A 667 14.89 -31.19 -24.99
CA ALA A 667 15.98 -32.17 -25.05
C ALA A 667 17.24 -31.70 -24.30
N THR A 668 17.08 -30.79 -23.32
CA THR A 668 18.20 -30.39 -22.45
C THR A 668 18.74 -31.62 -21.69
N PRO A 669 20.07 -31.87 -21.74
CA PRO A 669 20.67 -33.00 -21.05
C PRO A 669 20.73 -32.80 -19.53
N GLU A 670 20.74 -31.55 -19.07
CA GLU A 670 20.79 -31.17 -17.68
C GLU A 670 19.43 -30.62 -17.19
N PRO A 671 19.07 -30.84 -15.91
CA PRO A 671 17.82 -30.34 -15.33
C PRO A 671 17.87 -28.82 -15.10
N LEU A 672 16.70 -28.18 -14.96
CA LEU A 672 16.64 -26.77 -14.54
C LEU A 672 17.22 -26.60 -13.12
N GLN A 673 18.07 -25.59 -12.93
CA GLN A 673 18.74 -25.26 -11.65
C GLN A 673 18.30 -23.88 -11.13
N SER A 674 18.35 -23.69 -9.82
CA SER A 674 17.87 -22.48 -9.12
C SER A 674 18.67 -21.21 -9.43
N ASP A 675 19.90 -21.35 -9.92
CA ASP A 675 20.82 -20.26 -10.29
C ASP A 675 21.12 -20.25 -11.79
N ASN A 676 20.48 -21.15 -12.55
CA ASN A 676 20.74 -21.34 -13.98
C ASN A 676 22.23 -21.53 -14.34
N ALA A 677 23.04 -22.09 -13.42
CA ALA A 677 24.48 -22.28 -13.64
C ALA A 677 24.81 -23.22 -14.82
N ASN A 678 23.88 -24.07 -15.25
CA ASN A 678 24.05 -24.91 -16.44
C ASN A 678 23.47 -24.30 -17.73
N GLY A 679 22.74 -23.17 -17.67
CA GLY A 679 22.11 -22.53 -18.83
C GLY A 679 20.89 -23.28 -19.38
N ALA A 680 20.34 -24.23 -18.63
CA ALA A 680 19.17 -25.00 -19.05
C ALA A 680 17.93 -24.11 -19.20
N TRP A 681 17.73 -23.13 -18.30
CA TRP A 681 16.64 -22.16 -18.43
C TRP A 681 16.75 -21.35 -19.72
N ASN A 682 17.95 -20.87 -20.07
CA ASN A 682 18.14 -20.13 -21.32
C ASN A 682 17.85 -20.99 -22.55
N THR A 683 18.20 -22.27 -22.49
CA THR A 683 17.95 -23.20 -23.59
C THR A 683 16.45 -23.38 -23.80
N VAL A 684 15.69 -23.61 -22.72
CA VAL A 684 14.22 -23.74 -22.81
C VAL A 684 13.57 -22.44 -23.29
N LEU A 685 13.99 -21.27 -22.80
CA LEU A 685 13.45 -19.98 -23.26
C LEU A 685 13.73 -19.74 -24.76
N SER A 686 14.96 -20.03 -25.21
CA SER A 686 15.34 -19.93 -26.62
C SER A 686 14.53 -20.88 -27.51
N GLU A 687 14.27 -22.10 -27.02
CA GLU A 687 13.39 -23.07 -27.68
C GLU A 687 11.94 -22.57 -27.78
N MET A 688 11.39 -21.90 -26.76
CA MET A 688 10.05 -21.30 -26.83
C MET A 688 9.96 -20.19 -27.89
N ALA A 689 11.02 -19.41 -28.07
CA ALA A 689 11.06 -18.39 -29.13
C ALA A 689 11.12 -19.02 -30.53
N ALA A 690 11.93 -20.06 -30.71
CA ALA A 690 12.02 -20.84 -31.95
C ALA A 690 10.70 -21.57 -32.26
N LEU A 691 10.07 -22.16 -31.24
CA LEU A 691 8.74 -22.81 -31.28
C LEU A 691 7.68 -21.84 -31.82
N ARG A 692 7.53 -20.68 -31.18
CA ARG A 692 6.55 -19.65 -31.59
C ARG A 692 6.71 -19.23 -33.06
N LEU A 693 7.94 -19.04 -33.52
CA LEU A 693 8.23 -18.69 -34.91
C LEU A 693 7.92 -19.85 -35.87
N ALA A 694 8.31 -21.06 -35.51
CA ALA A 694 8.11 -22.26 -36.33
C ALA A 694 6.63 -22.65 -36.49
N GLU A 695 5.75 -22.15 -35.62
CA GLU A 695 4.30 -22.35 -35.62
C GLU A 695 3.53 -21.16 -36.20
N ASP A 696 4.24 -20.14 -36.69
CA ASP A 696 3.64 -18.94 -37.30
C ASP A 696 2.65 -18.19 -36.37
N SER A 697 2.92 -18.18 -35.06
CA SER A 697 2.00 -17.64 -34.06
C SER A 697 2.33 -16.20 -33.66
N GLU A 698 1.30 -15.35 -33.64
CA GLU A 698 1.42 -13.98 -33.10
C GLU A 698 1.24 -13.94 -31.58
N ARG A 699 0.73 -15.02 -30.98
CA ARG A 699 0.36 -15.07 -29.56
C ARG A 699 1.59 -15.01 -28.66
N HIS A 700 1.38 -14.66 -27.40
CA HIS A 700 2.42 -14.81 -26.39
C HIS A 700 2.64 -16.30 -26.12
N TYR A 701 3.89 -16.74 -25.99
CA TYR A 701 4.21 -18.10 -25.57
C TYR A 701 4.74 -18.06 -24.15
N TYR A 702 4.12 -18.82 -23.26
CA TYR A 702 4.55 -18.96 -21.88
C TYR A 702 4.83 -20.43 -21.58
N GLY A 703 6.11 -20.79 -21.47
CA GLY A 703 6.51 -22.15 -21.10
C GLY A 703 6.34 -22.39 -19.61
N VAL A 704 5.47 -23.32 -19.26
CA VAL A 704 5.24 -23.75 -17.87
C VAL A 704 6.16 -24.93 -17.58
N VAL A 705 7.08 -24.76 -16.63
CA VAL A 705 8.03 -25.80 -16.21
C VAL A 705 7.72 -26.31 -14.80
N ARG A 706 8.22 -27.49 -14.45
CA ARG A 706 8.28 -27.97 -13.07
C ARG A 706 9.74 -28.07 -12.66
N VAL A 707 10.09 -27.55 -11.49
CA VAL A 707 11.46 -27.58 -10.97
C VAL A 707 11.60 -28.55 -9.80
N GLY A 708 12.83 -28.98 -9.52
CA GLY A 708 13.16 -29.88 -8.41
C GLY A 708 13.66 -29.18 -7.14
N TYR A 709 13.59 -27.85 -7.07
CA TYR A 709 14.10 -27.02 -5.97
C TYR A 709 12.99 -26.12 -5.38
N GLY A 710 13.19 -25.64 -4.15
CA GLY A 710 12.18 -24.86 -3.41
C GLY A 710 12.35 -23.33 -3.46
N SER A 711 13.51 -22.83 -3.87
CA SER A 711 13.80 -21.39 -3.96
C SER A 711 14.86 -21.09 -5.02
N GLY A 712 14.87 -19.88 -5.56
CA GLY A 712 15.77 -19.42 -6.62
C GLY A 712 15.01 -18.88 -7.82
N LEU A 713 15.55 -19.08 -9.02
CA LEU A 713 14.96 -18.63 -10.27
C LEU A 713 13.55 -19.23 -10.47
N ALA A 714 12.57 -18.33 -10.59
CA ALA A 714 11.15 -18.63 -10.74
C ALA A 714 10.71 -18.63 -12.22
N GLY A 715 11.23 -17.70 -13.01
CA GLY A 715 10.92 -17.54 -14.42
C GLY A 715 11.99 -16.72 -15.13
N MET A 716 11.86 -16.62 -16.44
CA MET A 716 12.63 -15.72 -17.29
C MET A 716 11.78 -15.29 -18.49
N GLY A 717 11.85 -14.00 -18.82
CA GLY A 717 11.12 -13.40 -19.92
C GLY A 717 12.05 -12.61 -20.83
N PHE A 718 11.70 -12.52 -22.11
CA PHE A 718 12.36 -11.55 -22.97
C PHE A 718 11.82 -10.14 -22.71
N ILE A 719 12.70 -9.14 -22.75
CA ILE A 719 12.27 -7.75 -22.70
C ILE A 719 11.73 -7.34 -24.08
N GLY A 720 10.41 -7.18 -24.18
CA GLY A 720 9.72 -6.69 -25.39
C GLY A 720 9.42 -7.74 -26.47
N LEU A 721 9.81 -9.01 -26.29
CA LEU A 721 9.41 -10.13 -27.15
C LEU A 721 8.35 -10.96 -26.42
N PRO A 722 7.26 -11.41 -27.08
CA PRO A 722 6.13 -12.08 -26.44
C PRO A 722 6.40 -13.56 -26.13
N VAL A 723 7.50 -13.83 -25.43
CA VAL A 723 7.93 -15.17 -25.02
C VAL A 723 8.53 -15.11 -23.62
N ALA A 724 8.08 -15.99 -22.75
CA ALA A 724 8.64 -16.17 -21.41
C ALA A 724 8.46 -17.60 -20.91
N ILE A 725 9.09 -17.96 -19.81
CA ILE A 725 8.94 -19.24 -19.13
C ILE A 725 8.90 -19.06 -17.61
N GLY A 726 8.23 -19.95 -16.89
CA GLY A 726 8.24 -19.95 -15.43
C GLY A 726 7.70 -21.23 -14.84
N TYR A 727 8.07 -21.48 -13.58
CA TYR A 727 7.68 -22.69 -12.86
C TYR A 727 6.22 -22.65 -12.36
N ASP A 728 5.69 -23.84 -12.08
CA ASP A 728 4.29 -24.10 -11.83
C ASP A 728 3.91 -24.18 -10.34
N ASP A 729 4.54 -23.36 -9.50
CA ASP A 729 4.22 -23.30 -8.07
C ASP A 729 2.72 -22.98 -7.89
N PRO A 730 1.95 -23.88 -7.24
CA PRO A 730 0.52 -23.69 -7.10
C PRO A 730 0.12 -22.45 -6.28
N GLY A 731 0.99 -21.98 -5.37
CA GLY A 731 0.76 -20.81 -4.55
C GLY A 731 1.14 -19.49 -5.22
N ASP A 732 1.93 -19.52 -6.30
CA ASP A 732 2.58 -18.31 -6.81
C ASP A 732 2.56 -18.15 -8.35
N ARG A 733 2.17 -19.19 -9.10
CA ARG A 733 2.15 -19.20 -10.58
C ARG A 733 1.50 -17.97 -11.23
N GLY A 734 0.43 -17.43 -10.63
CA GLY A 734 -0.25 -16.26 -11.16
C GLY A 734 0.60 -14.99 -11.07
N ARG A 735 1.36 -14.82 -9.98
CA ARG A 735 2.29 -13.70 -9.80
C ARG A 735 3.48 -13.83 -10.74
N ILE A 736 4.05 -15.03 -10.86
CA ILE A 736 5.21 -15.30 -11.73
C ILE A 736 4.84 -15.00 -13.19
N VAL A 737 3.73 -15.55 -13.69
CA VAL A 737 3.27 -15.26 -15.06
C VAL A 737 3.07 -13.76 -15.28
N ALA A 738 2.48 -13.06 -14.31
CA ALA A 738 2.30 -11.62 -14.40
C ALA A 738 3.65 -10.87 -14.49
N HIS A 739 4.61 -11.22 -13.64
CA HIS A 739 5.97 -10.64 -13.64
C HIS A 739 6.65 -10.84 -15.00
N GLU A 740 6.72 -12.09 -15.47
CA GLU A 740 7.36 -12.43 -16.74
C GLU A 740 6.68 -11.78 -17.94
N LEU A 741 5.34 -11.72 -17.96
CA LEU A 741 4.62 -11.01 -19.03
C LEU A 741 4.89 -9.50 -18.98
N GLY A 742 5.14 -8.94 -17.80
CA GLY A 742 5.64 -7.58 -17.65
C GLY A 742 6.90 -7.32 -18.49
N HIS A 743 7.89 -8.22 -18.42
CA HIS A 743 9.08 -8.15 -19.28
C HIS A 743 8.73 -8.22 -20.77
N THR A 744 7.80 -9.09 -21.17
CA THR A 744 7.36 -9.16 -22.58
C THR A 744 6.71 -7.86 -23.09
N TRP A 745 6.23 -6.99 -22.18
CA TRP A 745 5.75 -5.63 -22.47
C TRP A 745 6.78 -4.52 -22.17
N GLY A 746 8.05 -4.91 -22.17
CA GLY A 746 9.20 -4.01 -22.05
C GLY A 746 9.41 -3.42 -20.66
N ARG A 747 8.84 -4.02 -19.60
CA ARG A 747 9.12 -3.59 -18.23
C ARG A 747 10.45 -4.16 -17.74
N ARG A 748 11.14 -3.39 -16.90
CA ARG A 748 12.32 -3.81 -16.13
C ARG A 748 11.96 -3.91 -14.64
N HIS A 749 12.87 -4.43 -13.83
CA HIS A 749 12.58 -4.67 -12.41
C HIS A 749 12.34 -3.39 -11.62
N ALA A 750 11.40 -3.45 -10.68
CA ALA A 750 11.28 -2.46 -9.63
C ALA A 750 12.31 -2.76 -8.52
N ASN A 751 12.84 -1.73 -7.86
CA ASN A 751 13.86 -1.89 -6.84
C ASN A 751 13.30 -2.40 -5.49
N CYS A 752 12.84 -3.65 -5.45
CA CYS A 752 12.34 -4.32 -4.24
C CYS A 752 12.78 -5.79 -4.20
N GLY A 753 13.27 -6.25 -3.05
CA GLY A 753 13.58 -7.67 -2.82
C GLY A 753 14.91 -8.11 -3.45
N GLY A 754 15.83 -7.18 -3.70
CA GLY A 754 17.15 -7.49 -4.27
C GLY A 754 17.10 -7.86 -5.75
N ALA A 755 16.15 -7.29 -6.51
CA ALA A 755 16.08 -7.53 -7.94
C ALA A 755 17.30 -6.97 -8.67
N ASP A 756 17.90 -7.79 -9.53
CA ASP A 756 19.05 -7.40 -10.33
C ASP A 756 18.67 -6.36 -11.38
N ASN A 757 19.57 -5.40 -11.65
CA ASN A 757 19.42 -4.35 -12.67
C ASN A 757 18.07 -3.61 -12.61
N PRO A 758 17.69 -3.02 -11.46
CA PRO A 758 16.43 -2.30 -11.32
C PRO A 758 16.34 -1.16 -12.35
N ASP A 759 15.13 -0.91 -12.84
CA ASP A 759 14.84 0.15 -13.80
C ASP A 759 15.21 1.51 -13.20
N PRO A 760 16.23 2.20 -13.75
CA PRO A 760 16.65 3.51 -13.24
C PRO A 760 15.56 4.58 -13.37
N SER A 761 14.55 4.36 -14.22
CA SER A 761 13.43 5.26 -14.44
C SER A 761 12.23 4.98 -13.54
N PHE A 762 12.28 3.91 -12.73
CA PHE A 762 11.18 3.58 -11.82
C PHE A 762 11.06 4.67 -10.73
N PRO A 763 9.92 5.37 -10.64
CA PRO A 763 9.86 6.62 -9.88
C PRO A 763 9.63 6.42 -8.38
N HIS A 764 9.20 5.23 -7.95
CA HIS A 764 8.78 5.02 -6.57
C HIS A 764 9.91 4.36 -5.75
N PRO A 765 10.30 4.98 -4.62
CA PRO A 765 11.29 4.40 -3.72
C PRO A 765 10.91 2.99 -3.28
N ASN A 766 11.93 2.16 -3.08
CA ASN A 766 11.82 0.76 -2.64
C ASN A 766 10.92 -0.11 -3.54
N GLY A 767 10.76 0.26 -4.81
CA GLY A 767 9.98 -0.50 -5.78
C GLY A 767 8.50 -0.62 -5.40
N THR A 768 7.94 0.38 -4.74
CA THR A 768 6.54 0.39 -4.29
C THR A 768 5.58 0.88 -5.38
N ILE A 769 4.27 0.68 -5.20
CA ILE A 769 3.27 1.10 -6.20
C ILE A 769 3.04 2.61 -6.24
N GLY A 770 3.47 3.36 -5.22
CA GLY A 770 3.42 4.83 -5.14
C GLY A 770 2.02 5.46 -5.04
N ARG A 771 0.98 4.69 -5.35
CA ARG A 771 -0.44 5.08 -5.38
C ARG A 771 -1.30 4.07 -4.65
N ILE A 772 -2.49 4.46 -4.22
CA ILE A 772 -3.45 3.51 -3.68
C ILE A 772 -4.00 2.69 -4.84
N GLY A 773 -3.82 1.38 -4.78
CA GLY A 773 -4.46 0.42 -5.68
C GLY A 773 -5.75 -0.13 -5.10
N TYR A 774 -6.49 -0.89 -5.90
CA TYR A 774 -7.69 -1.59 -5.46
C TYR A 774 -7.84 -2.91 -6.20
N ASP A 775 -7.95 -4.01 -5.45
CA ASP A 775 -8.36 -5.29 -5.98
C ASP A 775 -9.90 -5.37 -5.97
N LEU A 776 -10.50 -5.23 -7.15
CA LEU A 776 -11.95 -5.33 -7.34
C LEU A 776 -12.52 -6.70 -6.99
N THR A 777 -11.71 -7.77 -7.09
CA THR A 777 -12.17 -9.14 -6.87
C THR A 777 -12.32 -9.40 -5.38
N ASP A 778 -11.32 -8.98 -4.60
CA ASP A 778 -11.28 -9.23 -3.16
C ASP A 778 -11.85 -8.05 -2.35
N GLY A 779 -12.07 -6.89 -2.99
CA GLY A 779 -12.61 -5.68 -2.38
C GLY A 779 -11.61 -4.93 -1.49
N ILE A 780 -10.30 -5.09 -1.72
CA ILE A 780 -9.23 -4.65 -0.82
C ILE A 780 -8.42 -3.50 -1.43
N LEU A 781 -8.17 -2.45 -0.64
CA LEU A 781 -7.22 -1.39 -0.99
C LEU A 781 -5.77 -1.90 -0.88
N LYS A 782 -4.97 -1.58 -1.89
CA LYS A 782 -3.51 -1.80 -1.88
C LYS A 782 -2.85 -0.47 -1.52
N GLN A 783 -2.04 -0.49 -0.46
CA GLN A 783 -1.45 0.73 0.07
C GLN A 783 -0.34 1.24 -0.85
N ARG A 784 0.00 2.53 -0.78
CA ARG A 784 1.06 3.14 -1.60
C ARG A 784 2.41 2.44 -1.45
N THR A 785 2.63 1.84 -0.29
CA THR A 785 3.84 1.09 0.10
C THR A 785 3.81 -0.37 -0.33
N THR A 786 2.70 -0.86 -0.92
CA THR A 786 2.66 -2.21 -1.49
C THR A 786 3.73 -2.33 -2.58
N PRO A 787 4.50 -3.43 -2.64
CA PRO A 787 5.50 -3.62 -3.68
C PRO A 787 4.90 -3.71 -5.09
N ASP A 788 5.64 -3.26 -6.09
CA ASP A 788 5.30 -3.46 -7.49
C ASP A 788 5.56 -4.91 -7.94
N VAL A 789 4.73 -5.40 -8.86
CA VAL A 789 4.79 -6.75 -9.43
C VAL A 789 6.12 -7.04 -10.12
N MET A 790 6.81 -6.02 -10.63
CA MET A 790 8.14 -6.15 -11.24
C MET A 790 9.27 -6.20 -10.20
N GLY A 791 8.98 -6.24 -8.90
CA GLY A 791 9.95 -6.53 -7.84
C GLY A 791 9.85 -7.98 -7.33
N TYR A 792 10.73 -8.35 -6.40
CA TYR A 792 10.76 -9.70 -5.80
C TYR A 792 10.14 -9.78 -4.40
N CYS A 793 9.61 -8.66 -3.91
CA CYS A 793 8.93 -8.60 -2.63
C CYS A 793 7.60 -9.37 -2.66
N GLY A 794 7.22 -9.93 -1.51
CA GLY A 794 5.97 -10.67 -1.35
C GLY A 794 4.72 -9.78 -1.47
N ASP A 795 3.59 -10.42 -1.81
CA ASP A 795 2.26 -9.81 -1.96
C ASP A 795 2.22 -8.53 -2.83
N PRO A 796 2.79 -8.54 -4.05
CA PRO A 796 2.87 -7.34 -4.85
C PRO A 796 1.53 -6.94 -5.48
N TRP A 797 1.48 -5.70 -5.94
CA TRP A 797 0.45 -5.16 -6.81
C TRP A 797 1.10 -4.38 -7.96
N ILE A 798 0.33 -3.70 -8.81
CA ILE A 798 0.90 -2.91 -9.90
C ILE A 798 0.99 -1.42 -9.54
N SER A 799 2.10 -0.77 -9.88
CA SER A 799 2.28 0.69 -9.82
C SER A 799 1.61 1.38 -10.99
N ASP A 800 1.33 2.68 -10.83
CA ASP A 800 0.92 3.53 -11.94
C ASP A 800 1.94 3.54 -13.08
N TYR A 801 3.24 3.56 -12.76
CA TYR A 801 4.34 3.50 -13.72
C TYR A 801 4.30 2.23 -14.58
N THR A 802 4.25 1.05 -13.93
CA THR A 802 4.18 -0.24 -14.61
C THR A 802 2.89 -0.36 -15.42
N TYR A 803 1.75 0.07 -14.86
CA TYR A 803 0.45 0.04 -15.54
C TYR A 803 0.44 0.89 -16.81
N GLN A 804 0.87 2.16 -16.72
CA GLN A 804 0.93 3.06 -17.87
C GLN A 804 1.93 2.56 -18.90
N GLY A 805 3.10 2.08 -18.46
CA GLY A 805 4.11 1.50 -19.32
C GLY A 805 3.62 0.32 -20.16
N VAL A 806 2.88 -0.61 -19.54
CA VAL A 806 2.24 -1.73 -20.25
C VAL A 806 1.10 -1.24 -21.15
N MET A 807 0.30 -0.28 -20.69
CA MET A 807 -0.79 0.27 -21.51
C MET A 807 -0.26 0.98 -22.76
N ASP A 808 0.84 1.70 -22.64
CA ASP A 808 1.51 2.38 -23.73
C ASP A 808 2.15 1.38 -24.68
N PHE A 809 2.93 0.42 -24.17
CA PHE A 809 3.50 -0.64 -25.00
C PHE A 809 2.42 -1.34 -25.84
N ARG A 810 1.29 -1.71 -25.22
CA ARG A 810 0.18 -2.39 -25.91
C ARG A 810 -0.66 -1.47 -26.81
N GLY A 811 -0.63 -0.16 -26.54
CA GLY A 811 -1.38 0.85 -27.29
C GLY A 811 -0.61 1.43 -28.49
N THR A 812 0.72 1.41 -28.44
CA THR A 812 1.62 1.86 -29.52
C THR A 812 2.27 0.71 -30.27
N ALA A 813 2.24 -0.52 -29.74
CA ALA A 813 2.71 -1.70 -30.45
C ALA A 813 2.06 -1.70 -31.83
N PRO A 814 2.85 -1.50 -32.91
CA PRO A 814 2.32 -1.61 -34.24
C PRO A 814 1.69 -2.99 -34.32
N GLY A 815 0.42 -3.05 -34.73
CA GLY A 815 -0.13 -4.30 -35.27
C GLY A 815 0.92 -4.79 -36.25
N PRO A 816 1.56 -5.94 -35.98
CA PRO A 816 2.86 -6.22 -36.56
C PRO A 816 2.80 -6.08 -38.08
N GLY A 817 3.73 -5.30 -38.62
CA GLY A 817 3.87 -5.02 -40.05
C GLY A 817 4.37 -6.25 -40.80
N TRP A 818 3.66 -7.36 -40.67
CA TRP A 818 4.03 -8.62 -41.28
C TRP A 818 3.91 -8.54 -42.79
N SER A 819 4.85 -9.20 -43.45
CA SER A 819 4.53 -9.84 -44.72
C SER A 819 3.31 -10.74 -44.51
N SER A 820 2.23 -10.48 -45.25
CA SER A 820 0.91 -11.09 -45.02
C SER A 820 0.81 -12.60 -45.32
N VAL A 821 1.89 -13.27 -45.74
CA VAL A 821 1.84 -14.65 -46.22
C VAL A 821 2.98 -15.50 -45.68
N ALA A 822 2.62 -16.61 -45.04
CA ALA A 822 3.57 -17.66 -44.64
C ALA A 822 4.27 -18.23 -45.88
N GLN A 823 5.60 -18.41 -45.79
CA GLN A 823 6.42 -18.88 -46.91
C GLN A 823 7.58 -19.73 -46.41
N SER A 824 8.30 -20.37 -47.34
CA SER A 824 9.53 -21.10 -47.01
C SER A 824 10.58 -20.12 -46.48
N THR A 825 11.01 -20.33 -45.24
CA THR A 825 12.04 -19.55 -44.57
C THR A 825 13.09 -20.46 -43.94
N LEU A 826 14.23 -19.88 -43.59
CA LEU A 826 15.24 -20.48 -42.75
C LEU A 826 15.12 -19.90 -41.34
N LEU A 827 14.75 -20.72 -40.37
CA LEU A 827 14.80 -20.40 -38.95
C LEU A 827 16.27 -20.41 -38.51
N VAL A 828 16.79 -19.23 -38.20
CA VAL A 828 18.15 -19.02 -37.71
C VAL A 828 18.06 -18.44 -36.30
N TRP A 829 18.67 -19.11 -35.33
CA TRP A 829 18.43 -18.83 -33.93
C TRP A 829 19.61 -19.22 -33.06
N GLY A 830 19.69 -18.62 -31.88
CA GLY A 830 20.80 -18.83 -30.96
C GLY A 830 20.75 -17.93 -29.74
N ARG A 831 21.79 -18.02 -28.92
CA ARG A 831 21.94 -17.29 -27.67
C ARG A 831 23.37 -16.91 -27.40
N ILE A 832 23.52 -15.82 -26.65
CA ILE A 832 24.77 -15.22 -26.21
C ILE A 832 24.64 -15.03 -24.69
N ALA A 833 25.55 -15.61 -23.91
CA ALA A 833 25.57 -15.44 -22.45
C ALA A 833 27.02 -15.52 -21.95
N SER A 834 27.44 -14.57 -21.11
CA SER A 834 28.80 -14.50 -20.56
C SER A 834 29.93 -14.67 -21.61
N GLY A 835 29.80 -14.02 -22.77
CA GLY A 835 30.78 -14.11 -23.88
C GLY A 835 30.76 -15.44 -24.65
N ARG A 836 29.91 -16.40 -24.28
CA ARG A 836 29.73 -17.67 -25.00
C ARG A 836 28.56 -17.56 -25.98
N VAL A 837 28.85 -17.84 -27.24
CA VAL A 837 27.84 -17.91 -28.31
C VAL A 837 27.44 -19.34 -28.56
N VAL A 838 26.14 -19.56 -28.64
CA VAL A 838 25.55 -20.79 -29.18
C VAL A 838 24.71 -20.43 -30.39
N LEU A 839 25.17 -20.84 -31.57
CA LEU A 839 24.38 -20.82 -32.80
C LEU A 839 23.79 -22.22 -32.99
N GLU A 840 22.46 -22.31 -33.00
CA GLU A 840 21.77 -23.60 -33.12
C GLU A 840 21.63 -24.02 -34.59
N PRO A 841 21.52 -25.34 -34.88
CA PRO A 841 21.20 -25.82 -36.21
C PRO A 841 19.94 -25.16 -36.79
N ALA A 842 20.05 -24.68 -38.03
CA ALA A 842 18.96 -23.98 -38.69
C ALA A 842 17.91 -24.95 -39.25
N PHE A 843 16.65 -24.52 -39.28
CA PHE A 843 15.56 -25.31 -39.84
C PHE A 843 14.89 -24.61 -41.01
N ARG A 844 14.60 -25.35 -42.09
CA ARG A 844 13.66 -24.87 -43.09
C ARG A 844 12.24 -25.06 -42.57
N VAL A 845 11.50 -23.96 -42.46
CA VAL A 845 10.11 -23.95 -41.95
C VAL A 845 9.23 -23.06 -42.83
N VAL A 846 7.93 -23.35 -42.85
CA VAL A 846 6.94 -22.49 -43.49
C VAL A 846 6.32 -21.58 -42.43
N THR A 847 6.66 -20.31 -42.45
CA THR A 847 6.17 -19.29 -41.49
C THR A 847 6.27 -17.90 -42.10
N ARG A 848 5.68 -16.89 -41.48
CA ARG A 848 5.86 -15.50 -41.90
C ARG A 848 7.30 -15.04 -41.63
N PRO A 849 7.95 -14.34 -42.57
CA PRO A 849 9.28 -13.81 -42.35
C PRO A 849 9.35 -12.91 -41.12
N VAL A 850 10.37 -13.13 -40.29
CA VAL A 850 10.68 -12.32 -39.11
C VAL A 850 12.15 -11.96 -39.20
N LEU A 851 12.41 -10.69 -39.47
CA LEU A 851 13.75 -10.11 -39.63
C LEU A 851 13.99 -9.10 -38.50
N PRO A 852 15.26 -8.73 -38.23
CA PRO A 852 15.57 -7.70 -37.25
C PRO A 852 14.82 -6.39 -37.55
N GLU A 853 14.20 -5.81 -36.52
CA GLU A 853 13.48 -4.52 -36.67
C GLU A 853 14.41 -3.37 -37.04
N ARG A 854 15.67 -3.45 -36.58
CA ARG A 854 16.73 -2.48 -36.85
C ARG A 854 18.09 -3.18 -36.95
N PRO A 855 19.04 -2.62 -37.74
CA PRO A 855 20.44 -3.03 -37.69
C PRO A 855 21.02 -2.91 -36.28
N GLY A 856 21.98 -3.75 -35.93
CA GLY A 856 22.68 -3.72 -34.64
C GLY A 856 24.11 -4.24 -34.72
N ALA A 857 24.75 -4.42 -33.57
CA ALA A 857 26.19 -4.68 -33.46
C ALA A 857 26.59 -6.13 -33.83
N TYR A 858 25.64 -7.06 -33.82
CA TYR A 858 25.87 -8.46 -34.18
C TYR A 858 25.51 -8.68 -35.65
N ALA A 859 26.19 -9.61 -36.30
CA ALA A 859 25.92 -9.97 -37.68
C ALA A 859 25.80 -11.49 -37.83
N ILE A 860 24.77 -11.93 -38.55
CA ILE A 860 24.62 -13.32 -38.97
C ILE A 860 24.71 -13.40 -40.49
N GLU A 861 25.58 -14.27 -40.99
CA GLU A 861 25.84 -14.41 -42.41
C GLU A 861 25.78 -15.88 -42.83
N GLY A 862 24.99 -16.16 -43.87
CA GLY A 862 25.01 -17.43 -44.57
C GLY A 862 25.89 -17.35 -45.82
N SER A 863 26.77 -18.32 -46.03
CA SER A 863 27.65 -18.40 -47.19
C SER A 863 27.58 -19.77 -47.89
N ALA A 864 27.92 -19.76 -49.18
CA ALA A 864 28.04 -20.96 -49.99
C ALA A 864 29.44 -21.59 -49.90
N SER A 865 29.63 -22.78 -50.47
CA SER A 865 30.91 -23.49 -50.44
C SER A 865 32.07 -22.75 -51.13
N ASP A 866 31.75 -21.83 -52.04
CA ASP A 866 32.70 -20.94 -52.73
C ASP A 866 33.01 -19.66 -51.93
N GLY A 867 32.45 -19.51 -50.73
CA GLY A 867 32.60 -18.33 -49.86
C GLY A 867 31.67 -17.17 -50.22
N SER A 868 30.86 -17.27 -51.29
CA SER A 868 29.93 -16.20 -51.64
C SER A 868 28.77 -16.10 -50.65
N ARG A 869 28.34 -14.87 -50.37
CA ARG A 869 27.24 -14.57 -49.43
C ARG A 869 25.90 -15.01 -50.01
N VAL A 870 25.13 -15.76 -49.23
CA VAL A 870 23.74 -16.18 -49.52
C VAL A 870 22.75 -15.22 -48.87
N PHE A 871 22.96 -14.89 -47.60
CA PHE A 871 22.20 -13.86 -46.89
C PHE A 871 23.08 -13.24 -45.80
N GLY A 872 22.68 -12.09 -45.28
CA GLY A 872 23.13 -11.70 -43.97
C GLY A 872 22.37 -10.53 -43.38
N LEU A 873 22.32 -10.52 -42.06
CA LEU A 873 21.53 -9.63 -41.25
C LEU A 873 22.43 -9.03 -40.17
N THR A 874 22.17 -7.78 -39.79
CA THR A 874 22.74 -7.19 -38.60
C THR A 874 21.62 -6.91 -37.60
N PHE A 875 21.90 -7.08 -36.32
CA PHE A 875 20.88 -7.04 -35.28
C PHE A 875 21.50 -6.80 -33.90
N ASP A 876 20.66 -6.36 -32.97
CA ASP A 876 20.95 -6.46 -31.54
C ASP A 876 20.15 -7.63 -30.97
N PRO A 877 20.76 -8.57 -30.25
CA PRO A 877 20.05 -9.70 -29.66
C PRO A 877 19.10 -9.21 -28.56
N THR A 878 17.96 -9.88 -28.42
CA THR A 878 16.93 -9.56 -27.43
C THR A 878 17.41 -9.92 -26.04
N GLU A 879 17.35 -8.96 -25.13
CA GLU A 879 17.72 -9.12 -23.72
C GLU A 879 16.75 -10.06 -22.99
N VAL A 880 17.29 -10.91 -22.13
CA VAL A 880 16.54 -11.80 -21.24
C VAL A 880 16.57 -11.20 -19.83
N ALA A 881 15.40 -10.94 -19.27
CA ALA A 881 15.25 -10.58 -17.87
C ALA A 881 15.48 -11.82 -16.97
N ASP A 882 15.84 -11.57 -15.72
CA ASP A 882 16.06 -12.61 -14.69
C ASP A 882 17.19 -13.61 -15.00
N ASP A 883 18.02 -13.34 -16.01
CA ASP A 883 19.15 -14.19 -16.31
C ASP A 883 20.43 -13.72 -15.58
N PRO A 884 20.97 -14.50 -14.63
CA PRO A 884 22.20 -14.15 -13.92
C PRO A 884 23.45 -14.12 -14.83
N ARG A 885 23.31 -14.43 -16.13
CA ARG A 885 24.41 -14.52 -17.11
C ARG A 885 24.46 -13.39 -18.14
N ASP A 886 23.60 -12.38 -18.00
CA ASP A 886 23.34 -11.34 -19.02
C ASP A 886 23.03 -11.96 -20.40
N GLY A 887 22.08 -12.90 -20.41
CA GLY A 887 21.71 -13.63 -21.62
C GLY A 887 20.98 -12.76 -22.63
N ARG A 888 21.35 -12.94 -23.90
CA ARG A 888 20.71 -12.29 -25.05
C ARG A 888 20.48 -13.31 -26.14
N HIS A 889 19.26 -13.43 -26.64
CA HIS A 889 18.93 -14.44 -27.66
C HIS A 889 18.47 -13.79 -28.95
N PHE A 890 18.42 -14.58 -30.01
CA PHE A 890 17.86 -14.15 -31.28
C PHE A 890 17.19 -15.34 -31.98
N ALA A 891 16.15 -15.05 -32.74
CA ALA A 891 15.53 -16.00 -33.64
C ALA A 891 14.89 -15.25 -34.80
N PHE A 892 15.23 -15.65 -36.03
CA PHE A 892 14.78 -15.02 -37.26
C PHE A 892 14.24 -16.06 -38.23
N ALA A 893 13.18 -15.72 -38.96
CA ALA A 893 12.68 -16.49 -40.08
C ALA A 893 13.09 -15.80 -41.38
N VAL A 894 14.24 -16.20 -41.93
CA VAL A 894 14.87 -15.56 -43.09
C VAL A 894 14.28 -16.10 -44.38
N PRO A 895 13.62 -15.28 -45.23
CA PRO A 895 13.07 -15.76 -46.49
C PRO A 895 14.21 -16.12 -47.45
N LEU A 896 14.23 -17.36 -47.92
CA LEU A 896 15.20 -17.86 -48.89
C LEU A 896 14.49 -18.69 -49.96
N ASP A 897 14.86 -18.47 -51.22
CA ASP A 897 14.42 -19.32 -52.32
C ASP A 897 15.18 -20.67 -52.31
N GLU A 898 14.63 -21.67 -53.01
CA GLU A 898 15.20 -23.03 -53.01
C GLU A 898 16.64 -23.07 -53.55
N ARG A 899 16.99 -22.18 -54.49
CA ARG A 899 18.35 -22.11 -55.04
C ARG A 899 19.35 -21.61 -53.99
N SER A 900 18.97 -20.60 -53.22
CA SER A 900 19.77 -20.02 -52.15
C SER A 900 19.92 -21.02 -51.00
N THR A 901 18.85 -21.71 -50.63
CA THR A 901 18.90 -22.79 -49.62
C THR A 901 19.81 -23.93 -50.04
N ALA A 902 19.77 -24.36 -51.32
CA ALA A 902 20.61 -25.44 -51.82
C ALA A 902 22.11 -25.10 -51.77
N ARG A 903 22.45 -23.82 -52.00
CA ARG A 903 23.83 -23.31 -51.97
C ARG A 903 24.38 -23.09 -50.57
N LEU A 904 23.52 -22.93 -49.56
CA LEU A 904 23.94 -22.61 -48.20
C LEU A 904 24.79 -23.74 -47.60
N GLN A 905 25.98 -23.37 -47.12
CA GLN A 905 26.98 -24.30 -46.60
C GLN A 905 27.42 -23.95 -45.17
N THR A 906 27.50 -22.68 -44.84
CA THR A 906 27.90 -22.22 -43.49
C THR A 906 27.02 -21.04 -43.07
N ILE A 907 26.64 -20.99 -41.79
CA ILE A 907 26.06 -19.83 -41.13
C ILE A 907 27.02 -19.41 -40.03
N ARG A 908 27.39 -18.13 -40.01
CA ARG A 908 28.35 -17.56 -39.06
C ARG A 908 27.70 -16.41 -38.29
N LEU A 909 27.89 -16.41 -36.97
CA LEU A 909 27.59 -15.29 -36.09
C LEU A 909 28.89 -14.56 -35.71
N THR A 910 28.87 -13.23 -35.80
CA THR A 910 29.93 -12.33 -35.36
C THR A 910 29.36 -11.19 -34.52
N GLY A 911 30.16 -10.61 -33.62
CA GLY A 911 29.73 -9.48 -32.78
C GLY A 911 30.82 -9.00 -31.81
N PRO A 912 30.55 -7.95 -31.02
CA PRO A 912 31.51 -7.40 -30.06
C PRO A 912 31.78 -8.38 -28.89
N GLY A 913 33.05 -8.58 -28.53
CA GLY A 913 33.43 -9.37 -27.34
C GLY A 913 33.13 -10.86 -27.43
N VAL A 914 32.71 -11.37 -28.59
CA VAL A 914 32.41 -12.78 -28.84
C VAL A 914 33.33 -13.36 -29.90
N GLY A 915 33.86 -14.56 -29.64
CA GLY A 915 34.53 -15.35 -30.67
C GLY A 915 33.59 -15.69 -31.83
N MET A 916 34.14 -16.05 -32.99
CA MET A 916 33.32 -16.48 -34.12
C MET A 916 32.63 -17.82 -33.81
N ALA A 917 31.29 -17.87 -33.91
CA ALA A 917 30.55 -19.12 -33.93
C ALA A 917 30.06 -19.41 -35.34
N ALA A 918 30.18 -20.66 -35.79
CA ALA A 918 29.69 -21.07 -37.10
C ALA A 918 29.08 -22.46 -37.03
N VAL A 919 27.97 -22.64 -37.75
CA VAL A 919 27.39 -23.95 -38.03
C VAL A 919 27.60 -24.22 -39.52
N SER A 920 28.12 -25.40 -39.85
CA SER A 920 28.35 -25.82 -41.22
C SER A 920 27.55 -27.07 -41.54
N ALA A 921 27.14 -27.21 -42.79
CA ALA A 921 26.47 -28.40 -43.25
C ALA A 921 27.36 -29.63 -43.03
N ALA A 922 26.78 -30.72 -42.51
CA ALA A 922 27.49 -31.98 -42.37
C ALA A 922 28.19 -32.39 -43.68
N PRO A 923 29.48 -32.84 -43.65
CA PRO A 923 30.23 -33.24 -44.83
C PRO A 923 29.46 -34.22 -45.72
N ALA A 924 29.60 -34.09 -47.04
CA ALA A 924 28.93 -34.97 -48.00
C ALA A 924 29.24 -36.46 -47.76
N SER A 925 30.42 -36.79 -47.23
CA SER A 925 30.82 -38.14 -46.85
C SER A 925 30.00 -38.75 -45.71
N LEU A 926 29.55 -37.95 -44.73
CA LEU A 926 28.66 -38.41 -43.65
C LEU A 926 27.22 -38.60 -44.13
N ARG A 927 26.81 -37.90 -45.20
CA ARG A 927 25.50 -38.09 -45.86
C ARG A 927 25.45 -39.32 -46.77
N ALA A 928 26.62 -39.82 -47.19
CA ALA A 928 26.75 -40.93 -48.14
C ALA A 928 26.90 -42.32 -47.46
N GLY A 929 27.09 -42.36 -46.14
CA GLY A 929 27.10 -43.62 -45.37
C GLY A 929 25.68 -44.19 -45.16
N PRO A 930 25.54 -45.44 -44.66
CA PRO A 930 24.24 -45.97 -44.28
C PRO A 930 23.71 -45.20 -43.06
N ALA A 931 22.89 -44.17 -43.31
CA ALA A 931 22.24 -43.41 -42.25
C ALA A 931 21.24 -44.30 -41.48
N LYS A 932 21.23 -44.20 -40.15
CA LYS A 932 20.18 -44.84 -39.33
C LYS A 932 18.83 -44.25 -39.78
N PRO A 933 17.90 -45.05 -40.32
CA PRO A 933 16.60 -44.53 -40.73
C PRO A 933 15.87 -43.99 -39.50
N ALA A 934 15.26 -42.81 -39.66
CA ALA A 934 14.47 -42.24 -38.58
C ALA A 934 13.31 -43.19 -38.22
N SER A 935 13.04 -43.36 -36.93
CA SER A 935 12.02 -44.28 -36.45
C SER A 935 11.22 -43.67 -35.29
N ALA A 936 9.96 -44.11 -35.17
CA ALA A 936 9.07 -43.74 -34.09
C ALA A 936 8.49 -45.03 -33.50
N THR A 937 8.81 -45.32 -32.25
CA THR A 937 8.45 -46.58 -31.57
C THR A 937 7.77 -46.28 -30.24
N LEU A 938 6.72 -47.04 -29.93
CA LEU A 938 6.08 -47.00 -28.62
C LEU A 938 7.04 -47.65 -27.60
N SER A 939 7.29 -46.95 -26.49
CA SER A 939 8.20 -47.40 -25.44
C SER A 939 7.57 -47.20 -24.06
N ALA A 940 8.19 -47.77 -23.03
CA ALA A 940 7.73 -47.59 -21.66
C ALA A 940 7.81 -46.09 -21.28
N GLY A 941 6.64 -45.46 -21.15
CA GLY A 941 6.52 -44.04 -20.79
C GLY A 941 6.28 -43.07 -21.96
N GLY A 942 6.19 -43.55 -23.22
CA GLY A 942 5.97 -42.62 -24.34
C GLY A 942 6.21 -43.18 -25.75
N VAL A 943 6.45 -42.26 -26.67
CA VAL A 943 6.91 -42.53 -28.04
C VAL A 943 8.36 -42.10 -28.16
N THR A 944 9.26 -43.05 -28.40
CA THR A 944 10.67 -42.77 -28.67
C THR A 944 10.86 -42.49 -30.15
N ILE A 945 11.41 -41.31 -30.46
CA ILE A 945 11.83 -40.91 -31.79
C ILE A 945 13.35 -41.03 -31.86
N GLU A 946 13.88 -41.71 -32.88
CA GLU A 946 15.32 -41.86 -33.08
C GLU A 946 15.74 -41.46 -34.51
N TRP A 947 16.90 -40.84 -34.65
CA TRP A 947 17.51 -40.46 -35.93
C TRP A 947 19.04 -40.48 -35.86
N ASP A 948 19.70 -40.29 -37.01
CA ASP A 948 21.16 -40.20 -37.08
C ASP A 948 21.65 -38.78 -36.72
N ALA A 949 22.07 -38.60 -35.46
CA ALA A 949 22.59 -37.33 -34.97
C ALA A 949 23.94 -36.91 -35.59
N ALA A 950 24.72 -37.85 -36.13
CA ALA A 950 26.01 -37.51 -36.74
C ALA A 950 25.80 -36.85 -38.11
N ALA A 951 24.78 -37.29 -38.85
CA ALA A 951 24.37 -36.67 -40.12
C ALA A 951 23.46 -35.47 -39.91
N GLN A 952 22.58 -35.51 -38.90
CA GLN A 952 21.56 -34.52 -38.62
C GLN A 952 21.58 -34.15 -37.12
N PRO A 953 22.40 -33.18 -36.68
CA PRO A 953 22.60 -32.87 -35.25
C PRO A 953 21.33 -32.53 -34.47
N MET A 954 20.26 -32.12 -35.15
CA MET A 954 19.02 -31.70 -34.51
C MET A 954 17.79 -32.07 -35.35
N ALA A 955 16.69 -32.41 -34.68
CA ALA A 955 15.41 -32.69 -35.31
C ALA A 955 14.28 -31.91 -34.63
N MET A 956 13.50 -31.18 -35.44
CA MET A 956 12.22 -30.61 -35.00
C MET A 956 11.14 -31.66 -35.22
N VAL A 957 10.52 -32.13 -34.14
CA VAL A 957 9.44 -33.12 -34.19
C VAL A 957 8.11 -32.40 -34.08
N ARG A 958 7.21 -32.63 -35.03
CA ARG A 958 5.86 -32.05 -35.08
C ARG A 958 4.80 -33.13 -35.00
N ASP A 959 3.67 -32.81 -34.38
CA ASP A 959 2.45 -33.58 -34.55
C ASP A 959 1.97 -33.39 -36.00
N ALA A 960 1.88 -34.47 -36.77
CA ALA A 960 1.52 -34.39 -38.19
C ALA A 960 0.06 -33.95 -38.44
N ARG A 961 -0.79 -33.96 -37.40
CA ARG A 961 -2.20 -33.56 -37.46
C ARG A 961 -2.41 -32.11 -37.04
N SER A 962 -1.86 -31.69 -35.89
CA SER A 962 -2.03 -30.31 -35.41
C SER A 962 -1.00 -29.34 -35.99
N GLY A 963 0.16 -29.83 -36.42
CA GLY A 963 1.30 -29.01 -36.86
C GLY A 963 2.14 -28.45 -35.70
N GLU A 964 1.70 -28.65 -34.45
CA GLU A 964 2.40 -28.25 -33.23
C GLU A 964 3.77 -28.93 -33.14
N VAL A 965 4.79 -28.17 -32.77
CA VAL A 965 6.15 -28.68 -32.56
C VAL A 965 6.24 -29.25 -31.14
N LEU A 966 6.51 -30.54 -31.06
CA LEU A 966 6.57 -31.31 -29.81
C LEU A 966 7.97 -31.35 -29.20
N SER A 967 9.01 -31.13 -30.00
CA SER A 967 10.39 -31.06 -29.50
C SER A 967 11.33 -30.44 -30.53
N LEU A 968 12.30 -29.67 -30.04
CA LEU A 968 13.53 -29.31 -30.72
C LEU A 968 14.65 -30.24 -30.22
N ALA A 969 14.65 -31.46 -30.75
CA ALA A 969 15.39 -32.59 -30.19
C ALA A 969 16.86 -32.64 -30.64
N ARG A 970 17.75 -33.05 -29.73
CA ARG A 970 19.20 -33.20 -29.95
C ARG A 970 19.65 -34.60 -29.52
N GLY A 971 20.85 -35.02 -29.95
CA GLY A 971 21.46 -36.27 -29.48
C GLY A 971 20.93 -37.56 -30.10
N GLY A 972 20.06 -37.48 -31.11
CA GLY A 972 19.66 -38.64 -31.92
C GLY A 972 18.49 -39.45 -31.36
N SER A 973 17.96 -39.06 -30.19
CA SER A 973 16.77 -39.65 -29.60
C SER A 973 15.99 -38.66 -28.74
N VAL A 974 14.67 -38.78 -28.70
CA VAL A 974 13.81 -38.08 -27.75
C VAL A 974 12.59 -38.94 -27.37
N LEU A 975 12.21 -38.89 -26.09
CA LEU A 975 11.01 -39.55 -25.57
C LEU A 975 9.88 -38.54 -25.43
N LEU A 976 8.86 -38.67 -26.27
CA LEU A 976 7.64 -37.85 -26.24
C LEU A 976 6.53 -38.55 -25.45
N PRO A 977 5.56 -37.83 -24.87
CA PRO A 977 4.38 -38.45 -24.25
C PRO A 977 3.56 -39.31 -25.23
N ALA A 978 2.88 -40.34 -24.72
CA ALA A 978 2.16 -41.36 -25.49
C ALA A 978 0.82 -40.88 -26.11
N VAL A 979 0.83 -39.73 -26.78
CA VAL A 979 -0.37 -39.09 -27.36
C VAL A 979 -0.29 -38.90 -28.88
N VAL A 980 0.84 -39.25 -29.50
CA VAL A 980 1.05 -39.10 -30.95
C VAL A 980 0.99 -40.42 -31.69
N SER A 981 0.30 -40.44 -32.83
CA SER A 981 0.23 -41.61 -33.73
C SER A 981 1.07 -41.43 -35.00
N VAL A 982 1.27 -40.18 -35.43
CA VAL A 982 2.05 -39.81 -36.61
C VAL A 982 2.80 -38.53 -36.30
N VAL A 983 4.11 -38.52 -36.57
CA VAL A 983 4.97 -37.35 -36.40
C VAL A 983 5.63 -36.95 -37.72
N GLU A 984 5.83 -35.65 -37.90
CA GLU A 984 6.70 -35.11 -38.94
C GLU A 984 8.04 -34.70 -38.31
N LEU A 985 9.14 -35.21 -38.84
CA LEU A 985 10.49 -34.85 -38.44
C LEU A 985 11.09 -33.93 -39.49
N VAL A 986 11.41 -32.71 -39.10
CA VAL A 986 12.27 -31.81 -39.88
C VAL A 986 13.67 -31.92 -39.28
N MET A 987 14.55 -32.65 -39.94
CA MET A 987 15.92 -32.92 -39.50
C MET A 987 16.87 -31.88 -40.11
N SER A 988 17.73 -31.28 -39.30
CA SER A 988 18.72 -30.29 -39.72
C SER A 988 20.10 -30.92 -39.87
N ASP A 989 20.78 -30.62 -40.97
CA ASP A 989 22.20 -30.96 -41.21
C ASP A 989 23.18 -29.93 -40.62
N GLY A 990 22.65 -28.95 -39.87
CA GLY A 990 23.34 -27.74 -39.41
C GLY A 990 22.81 -26.48 -40.09
N VAL A 991 22.61 -26.50 -41.42
CA VAL A 991 22.23 -25.30 -42.21
C VAL A 991 21.05 -25.54 -43.16
N ARG A 992 20.79 -26.77 -43.57
CA ARG A 992 19.66 -27.20 -44.40
C ARG A 992 18.84 -28.24 -43.66
N SER A 993 17.63 -28.50 -44.15
CA SER A 993 16.73 -29.50 -43.56
C SER A 993 16.23 -30.53 -44.55
N SER A 994 15.94 -31.72 -44.03
CA SER A 994 15.21 -32.80 -44.70
C SER A 994 14.00 -33.20 -43.87
N THR A 995 12.92 -33.64 -44.51
CA THR A 995 11.66 -33.95 -43.83
C THR A 995 11.32 -35.44 -43.97
N ALA A 996 10.82 -36.05 -42.90
CA ALA A 996 10.29 -37.42 -42.91
C ALA A 996 8.99 -37.50 -42.09
N THR A 997 8.00 -38.25 -42.57
CA THR A 997 6.77 -38.54 -41.82
C THR A 997 6.82 -39.97 -41.29
N LEU A 998 6.67 -40.14 -39.98
CA LEU A 998 6.78 -41.44 -39.31
C LEU A 998 5.46 -41.80 -38.62
N ARG A 999 4.99 -43.03 -38.85
CA ARG A 999 3.91 -43.63 -38.04
C ARG A 999 4.53 -44.31 -36.84
N VAL A 1000 3.96 -44.07 -35.66
CA VAL A 1000 4.39 -44.73 -34.43
C VAL A 1000 4.09 -46.23 -34.52
N ARG A 1001 5.12 -47.05 -34.39
CA ARG A 1001 5.01 -48.51 -34.39
C ARG A 1001 4.89 -49.02 -32.95
N PRO A 1002 4.10 -50.09 -32.71
CA PRO A 1002 4.02 -50.74 -31.41
C PRO A 1002 5.34 -51.39 -31.00
#